data_AF-A0A958LSQ6-F1
#
_entry.id   AF-A0A958LSQ6-F1
#
_cell.length_a   1.000
_cell.length_b   1.000
_cell.length_c   1.000
_cell.angle_alpha   90.00
_cell.angle_beta   90.00
_cell.angle_gamma   90.00
#
_symmetry.space_group_name_H-M   'P 1'
#
loop_
_entity.id
_entity.type
_entity.pdbx_description
1 polymer ?
#
loop_
_entity_poly.entity_id
_entity_poly.type
_entity_poly.pdbx_seq_one_letter_code
_entity_poly.pdbx_strand_id
1 'polypeptide(L)'
;MKGRTAMVGSAYGTQVPTTRTWIKNIIYTSLLTIGIGAQPLAGALDINGEGSKTGIAALYLFNNTTGPVVDSSGVGTPLNLTIGDPARVTRENGYLRFNQPTIARSGSPATKIINACKASNALTVEAYVRVSEDNQNGPARMITLSRDSGTRNFTVGQTYDGVGHWMGRVRTGTNNQGSLNGFESPDGVLQENALHHVVMVKDGTTARLYVDRQLQATFTNLGGSGSFANWDDSMEFAFGNELSYQTAGQERPWLGELHMVAVFCRALTAKEIQGDTAVQPGNVAVMPKPDEPISDLRQKAAVLYHRLGGTRVPIDHPVLDEMEALMAANQYVEAAKKATASVNFYNITVRDFAAQMATRDETMKAPLSDFVATVVGVTRDGLDARLLVSGDFYYKADPTKAAVPQNVVQDILLSNRHYESLASQGYSLARVLHRVNGQPIMGANGAATTNPDPAGILTSRAFLEAHADAGTNRRLVEFAFREFLCVPIEQWADTSNADSMVGRDVDRYPGGSNAKYQAECKGCHAGMDAIRPAFGQLDFENNRVKHGLSLADGNGENQMKRNPAGISDKLNVNNDVFPDGYAVNNTAWINQLIRGSNLKYFGWRGKIQGAGLNSLGTMIGNSQAFSRCMVRRVYSSLCKREPTLNEGQMILTTADEFEKNNYNLKWLFERVAVQGACLGN
;
A
#
# COMPACT_ATOMS: atom_id res chain seq x y z
N MET A 1 76.16 -28.13 14.00
CA MET A 1 76.67 -28.62 15.31
C MET A 1 75.50 -29.16 16.15
N LYS A 2 75.77 -29.59 17.39
CA LYS A 2 74.84 -29.97 18.50
C LYS A 2 73.43 -29.32 18.41
N GLY A 3 72.32 -29.95 18.79
CA GLY A 3 72.12 -31.26 19.48
C GLY A 3 70.69 -31.80 19.23
N ARG A 4 70.39 -33.09 19.46
CA ARG A 4 70.28 -33.82 20.76
C ARG A 4 69.07 -33.34 21.62
N THR A 5 68.20 -34.21 22.16
CA THR A 5 68.24 -35.70 22.25
C THR A 5 66.88 -36.34 22.55
N ALA A 6 66.77 -37.63 22.18
CA ALA A 6 65.98 -38.71 22.84
C ALA A 6 64.43 -38.61 22.81
N MET A 7 63.64 -39.67 22.57
CA MET A 7 63.67 -41.09 23.04
C MET A 7 63.48 -41.18 24.58
N VAL A 8 62.76 -42.14 25.17
CA VAL A 8 62.30 -43.51 24.80
C VAL A 8 60.83 -43.65 25.30
N GLY A 9 59.92 -44.52 24.84
CA GLY A 9 59.94 -45.58 23.82
C GLY A 9 59.41 -46.93 24.34
N SER A 10 58.91 -47.78 23.43
CA SER A 10 58.59 -49.22 23.60
C SER A 10 57.32 -49.61 24.40
N ALA A 11 56.62 -50.73 24.10
CA ALA A 11 56.57 -51.55 22.87
C ALA A 11 55.40 -52.57 22.90
N TYR A 12 55.16 -53.25 21.76
CA TYR A 12 54.24 -54.38 21.53
C TYR A 12 52.74 -54.06 21.66
N GLY A 13 51.81 -54.61 20.87
CA GLY A 13 51.83 -55.51 19.69
C GLY A 13 50.37 -55.91 19.41
N THR A 14 49.87 -56.19 18.21
CA THR A 14 50.47 -56.87 17.03
C THR A 14 49.70 -56.56 15.72
N GLN A 15 50.35 -56.82 14.59
CA GLN A 15 49.87 -57.12 13.21
C GLN A 15 48.57 -56.46 12.66
N VAL A 16 48.52 -55.67 11.55
CA VAL A 16 49.23 -55.66 10.23
C VAL A 16 48.75 -56.78 9.29
N PRO A 17 48.56 -56.54 7.95
CA PRO A 17 48.63 -55.30 7.16
C PRO A 17 47.20 -54.78 6.86
N THR A 18 46.73 -54.17 5.75
CA THR A 18 47.25 -53.72 4.43
C THR A 18 46.28 -52.60 3.97
N THR A 19 46.63 -51.50 3.29
CA THR A 19 47.91 -51.05 2.70
C THR A 19 48.06 -49.51 2.89
N ARG A 20 48.66 -48.78 1.93
CA ARG A 20 48.87 -47.32 1.85
C ARG A 20 48.52 -46.85 0.43
N THR A 21 47.77 -45.77 0.17
CA THR A 21 48.02 -44.32 0.37
C THR A 21 49.27 -43.75 -0.31
N TRP A 22 49.06 -42.74 -1.16
CA TRP A 22 50.01 -41.63 -1.35
C TRP A 22 49.47 -40.36 -0.66
N ILE A 23 50.35 -39.39 -0.38
CA ILE A 23 50.17 -38.38 0.67
C ILE A 23 50.20 -36.94 0.13
N LYS A 24 49.27 -36.10 0.61
CA LYS A 24 49.42 -34.68 1.06
C LYS A 24 48.04 -34.18 1.54
N ASN A 25 47.88 -33.77 2.81
CA ASN A 25 48.22 -32.47 3.42
C ASN A 25 47.23 -31.34 3.00
N ILE A 26 46.66 -30.50 3.89
CA ILE A 26 46.85 -30.33 5.34
C ILE A 26 45.57 -29.82 6.06
N ILE A 27 45.28 -30.43 7.22
CA ILE A 27 44.77 -29.89 8.50
C ILE A 27 44.19 -28.44 8.53
N TYR A 28 42.92 -28.25 8.90
CA TYR A 28 42.54 -27.83 10.28
C TYR A 28 41.03 -27.91 10.58
N THR A 29 40.74 -28.17 11.86
CA THR A 29 39.43 -28.24 12.54
C THR A 29 38.68 -26.88 12.52
N SER A 30 37.36 -26.80 12.71
CA SER A 30 36.60 -27.45 13.79
C SER A 30 35.11 -27.56 13.51
N LEU A 31 34.51 -28.72 13.83
CA LEU A 31 33.06 -28.88 13.92
C LEU A 31 32.57 -28.38 15.28
N LEU A 32 32.18 -27.11 15.35
CA LEU A 32 31.45 -26.57 16.50
C LEU A 32 29.94 -26.84 16.28
N THR A 33 29.34 -27.70 17.11
CA THR A 33 27.89 -27.96 17.08
C THR A 33 27.12 -26.77 17.65
N ILE A 34 26.97 -25.73 16.85
CA ILE A 34 26.02 -24.64 17.08
C ILE A 34 24.65 -25.12 16.61
N GLY A 35 23.75 -25.40 17.55
CA GLY A 35 22.35 -25.66 17.24
C GLY A 35 21.69 -24.39 16.70
N ILE A 36 21.39 -24.38 15.39
CA ILE A 36 20.68 -23.26 14.76
C ILE A 36 19.21 -23.35 15.17
N GLY A 37 18.84 -22.62 16.22
CA GLY A 37 17.44 -22.53 16.65
C GLY A 37 16.59 -21.82 15.59
N ALA A 38 15.46 -22.43 15.22
CA ALA A 38 14.52 -21.84 14.27
C ALA A 38 14.02 -20.47 14.77
N GLN A 39 14.20 -19.42 13.96
CA GLN A 39 13.67 -18.09 14.27
C GLN A 39 12.17 -17.98 13.93
N PRO A 40 11.35 -17.25 14.70
CA PRO A 40 9.90 -17.11 14.47
C PRO A 40 9.44 -16.42 13.15
N LEU A 41 8.30 -16.83 12.58
CA LEU A 41 7.71 -16.40 11.30
C LEU A 41 6.82 -15.17 11.43
N ALA A 42 7.06 -14.35 12.46
CA ALA A 42 6.23 -13.21 12.83
C ALA A 42 6.21 -12.04 11.81
N GLY A 43 6.77 -12.22 10.61
CA GLY A 43 6.86 -11.23 9.54
C GLY A 43 5.88 -11.39 8.37
N ALA A 44 5.02 -12.42 8.37
CA ALA A 44 4.21 -12.82 7.21
C ALA A 44 2.69 -12.49 7.28
N LEU A 45 2.17 -12.06 8.44
CA LEU A 45 0.73 -11.83 8.66
C LEU A 45 0.46 -10.37 9.03
N ASP A 46 -0.31 -9.64 8.21
CA ASP A 46 -0.66 -8.24 8.48
C ASP A 46 -1.84 -8.11 9.44
N ILE A 47 -1.53 -8.29 10.71
CA ILE A 47 -2.38 -8.00 11.86
C ILE A 47 -2.02 -6.64 12.50
N ASN A 48 -1.33 -5.77 11.76
CA ASN A 48 -0.73 -4.53 12.30
C ASN A 48 -1.41 -3.25 11.82
N GLY A 49 -2.26 -3.29 10.79
CA GLY A 49 -3.25 -2.23 10.55
C GLY A 49 -4.27 -2.15 11.69
N GLU A 50 -4.48 -0.97 12.27
CA GLU A 50 -5.27 -0.78 13.51
C GLU A 50 -6.73 -1.27 13.41
N GLY A 51 -7.32 -1.30 12.21
CA GLY A 51 -8.64 -1.88 11.98
C GLY A 51 -8.70 -3.42 12.06
N SER A 52 -7.60 -4.11 11.76
CA SER A 52 -7.55 -5.58 11.56
C SER A 52 -7.94 -6.37 12.82
N LYS A 53 -7.46 -5.94 14.00
CA LYS A 53 -7.73 -6.62 15.28
C LYS A 53 -9.11 -6.35 15.88
N THR A 54 -9.95 -5.52 15.25
CA THR A 54 -11.29 -5.20 15.76
C THR A 54 -12.14 -6.47 15.93
N GLY A 55 -12.68 -6.71 17.12
CA GLY A 55 -13.56 -7.85 17.40
C GLY A 55 -12.89 -9.23 17.37
N ILE A 56 -11.55 -9.31 17.35
CA ILE A 56 -10.84 -10.58 17.46
C ILE A 56 -11.03 -11.19 18.86
N ALA A 57 -11.23 -12.50 18.92
CA ALA A 57 -11.38 -13.26 20.15
C ALA A 57 -10.15 -14.14 20.42
N ALA A 58 -9.64 -14.86 19.44
CA ALA A 58 -8.43 -15.69 19.55
C ALA A 58 -7.61 -15.65 18.25
N LEU A 59 -6.29 -15.83 18.35
CA LEU A 59 -5.37 -15.77 17.20
C LEU A 59 -4.18 -16.71 17.41
N TYR A 60 -3.90 -17.57 16.45
CA TYR A 60 -2.81 -18.54 16.50
C TYR A 60 -1.93 -18.36 15.27
N LEU A 61 -0.67 -18.01 15.52
CA LEU A 61 0.34 -17.67 14.50
C LEU A 61 1.41 -18.76 14.33
N PHE A 62 1.33 -19.85 15.12
CA PHE A 62 2.23 -21.00 15.12
C PHE A 62 3.74 -20.69 15.18
N ASN A 63 4.10 -19.48 15.63
CA ASN A 63 5.46 -18.94 15.79
C ASN A 63 6.37 -19.69 16.78
N ASN A 64 5.85 -20.71 17.50
CA ASN A 64 6.59 -21.46 18.50
C ASN A 64 6.61 -22.96 18.17
N THR A 65 7.81 -23.54 18.18
CA THR A 65 8.07 -24.95 17.85
C THR A 65 7.81 -25.92 19.01
N THR A 66 7.83 -25.44 20.26
CA THR A 66 7.68 -26.25 21.48
C THR A 66 6.62 -25.67 22.44
N GLY A 67 6.29 -26.38 23.53
CA GLY A 67 5.29 -25.95 24.51
C GLY A 67 3.85 -26.03 24.00
N PRO A 68 2.88 -25.30 24.60
CA PRO A 68 1.52 -25.20 24.07
C PRO A 68 1.47 -24.32 22.81
N VAL A 69 0.45 -24.46 21.98
CA VAL A 69 0.15 -23.51 20.88
C VAL A 69 -0.37 -22.21 21.50
N VAL A 70 0.26 -21.07 21.19
CA VAL A 70 0.01 -19.80 21.93
C VAL A 70 -1.07 -18.94 21.25
N ASP A 71 -2.06 -18.54 22.03
CA ASP A 71 -3.04 -17.52 21.66
C ASP A 71 -2.39 -16.12 21.73
N SER A 72 -2.14 -15.57 20.55
CA SER A 72 -1.47 -14.30 20.28
C SER A 72 -2.44 -13.11 20.11
N SER A 73 -3.73 -13.28 20.45
CA SER A 73 -4.75 -12.23 20.24
C SER A 73 -4.55 -10.99 21.10
N GLY A 74 -3.95 -11.12 22.28
CA GLY A 74 -3.86 -10.05 23.29
C GLY A 74 -5.19 -9.74 24.00
N VAL A 75 -6.23 -10.57 23.80
CA VAL A 75 -7.59 -10.33 24.32
C VAL A 75 -7.87 -11.23 25.52
N GLY A 76 -7.93 -10.66 26.73
CA GLY A 76 -8.19 -11.39 27.96
C GLY A 76 -7.10 -12.44 28.30
N THR A 77 -7.47 -13.49 29.03
CA THR A 77 -6.57 -14.62 29.31
C THR A 77 -6.31 -15.42 28.02
N PRO A 78 -5.05 -15.70 27.63
CA PRO A 78 -4.75 -16.47 26.42
C PRO A 78 -5.33 -17.89 26.43
N LEU A 79 -6.05 -18.26 25.37
CA LEU A 79 -6.61 -19.61 25.17
C LEU A 79 -5.56 -20.53 24.53
N ASN A 80 -4.46 -20.77 25.24
CA ASN A 80 -3.38 -21.64 24.75
C ASN A 80 -3.85 -23.09 24.62
N LEU A 81 -3.36 -23.82 23.61
CA LEU A 81 -3.78 -25.20 23.33
C LEU A 81 -2.67 -26.21 23.61
N THR A 82 -3.00 -27.29 24.32
CA THR A 82 -2.10 -28.41 24.57
C THR A 82 -2.26 -29.45 23.47
N ILE A 83 -1.14 -29.88 22.88
CA ILE A 83 -1.11 -30.98 21.90
C ILE A 83 -1.10 -32.32 22.65
N GLY A 84 -2.02 -33.22 22.31
CA GLY A 84 -2.23 -34.48 23.02
C GLY A 84 -1.10 -35.49 22.84
N ASP A 85 -0.63 -35.68 21.61
CA ASP A 85 0.58 -36.43 21.27
C ASP A 85 1.48 -35.58 20.37
N PRO A 86 2.56 -34.98 20.92
CA PRO A 86 3.51 -34.16 20.16
C PRO A 86 4.33 -34.92 19.12
N ALA A 87 4.46 -36.26 19.20
CA ALA A 87 5.20 -37.04 18.19
C ALA A 87 4.42 -37.19 16.87
N ARG A 88 3.12 -36.88 16.88
CA ARG A 88 2.21 -36.96 15.73
C ARG A 88 2.07 -35.64 14.96
N VAL A 89 2.79 -34.59 15.37
CA VAL A 89 2.81 -33.29 14.68
C VAL A 89 4.22 -32.91 14.24
N THR A 90 4.34 -32.22 13.09
CA THR A 90 5.52 -31.40 12.81
C THR A 90 5.22 -29.98 13.29
N ARG A 91 6.16 -29.41 14.04
CA ARG A 91 6.14 -28.03 14.50
C ARG A 91 7.44 -27.37 14.13
N GLU A 92 7.47 -26.90 12.90
CA GLU A 92 8.40 -25.87 12.54
C GLU A 92 7.84 -24.52 12.97
N ASN A 93 8.64 -23.50 12.71
CA ASN A 93 8.20 -22.15 12.92
C ASN A 93 7.12 -21.78 11.88
N GLY A 94 5.99 -21.25 12.34
CA GLY A 94 4.97 -20.61 11.52
C GLY A 94 3.88 -21.56 11.00
N TYR A 95 3.97 -22.86 11.26
CA TYR A 95 2.87 -23.79 11.04
C TYR A 95 2.82 -24.93 12.06
N LEU A 96 1.62 -25.49 12.25
CA LEU A 96 1.38 -26.75 12.97
C LEU A 96 0.85 -27.78 11.97
N ARG A 97 1.62 -28.84 11.72
CA ARG A 97 1.24 -29.95 10.83
C ARG A 97 0.77 -31.15 11.63
N PHE A 98 -0.41 -31.67 11.33
CA PHE A 98 -0.91 -32.95 11.84
C PHE A 98 -0.47 -34.06 10.88
N ASN A 99 0.56 -34.83 11.25
CA ASN A 99 1.08 -35.94 10.45
C ASN A 99 0.31 -37.25 10.68
N GLN A 100 -0.26 -37.41 11.88
CA GLN A 100 -1.05 -38.56 12.29
C GLN A 100 -2.19 -38.09 13.22
N PRO A 101 -3.27 -38.89 13.40
CA PRO A 101 -4.38 -38.55 14.30
C PRO A 101 -3.94 -38.16 15.72
N THR A 102 -4.10 -36.89 16.05
CA THR A 102 -3.83 -36.24 17.35
C THR A 102 -4.64 -34.93 17.41
N ILE A 103 -4.64 -34.25 18.55
CA ILE A 103 -5.40 -32.99 18.75
C ILE A 103 -4.50 -31.91 19.36
N ALA A 104 -4.81 -30.64 19.11
CA ALA A 104 -4.41 -29.54 19.99
C ALA A 104 -5.67 -28.92 20.59
N ARG A 105 -5.83 -28.89 21.93
CA ARG A 105 -7.08 -28.48 22.61
C ARG A 105 -6.86 -27.56 23.81
N SER A 106 -7.86 -26.75 24.16
CA SER A 106 -7.79 -25.78 25.27
C SER A 106 -7.79 -26.42 26.67
N GLY A 107 -8.19 -27.69 26.81
CA GLY A 107 -8.24 -28.41 28.09
C GLY A 107 -9.23 -27.84 29.12
N SER A 108 -10.01 -26.85 28.69
CA SER A 108 -10.90 -26.01 29.50
C SER A 108 -11.87 -25.27 28.58
N PRO A 109 -13.09 -24.91 29.03
CA PRO A 109 -14.08 -24.28 28.16
C PRO A 109 -13.60 -22.94 27.61
N ALA A 110 -13.84 -22.69 26.32
CA ALA A 110 -13.35 -21.53 25.57
C ALA A 110 -14.16 -20.25 25.85
N THR A 111 -14.39 -19.94 27.14
CA THR A 111 -15.29 -18.90 27.64
C THR A 111 -15.10 -17.53 26.98
N LYS A 112 -13.85 -17.11 26.70
CA LYS A 112 -13.58 -15.83 26.00
C LYS A 112 -14.12 -15.79 24.56
N ILE A 113 -14.11 -16.90 23.83
CA ILE A 113 -14.74 -17.01 22.50
C ILE A 113 -16.26 -17.09 22.67
N ILE A 114 -16.73 -17.98 23.55
CA ILE A 114 -18.17 -18.24 23.74
C ILE A 114 -18.90 -16.96 24.17
N ASN A 115 -18.40 -16.24 25.18
CA ASN A 115 -19.04 -15.04 25.72
C ASN A 115 -19.03 -13.88 24.71
N ALA A 116 -17.90 -13.64 24.03
CA ALA A 116 -17.80 -12.55 23.06
C ALA A 116 -18.74 -12.79 21.86
N CYS A 117 -18.85 -14.03 21.39
CA CYS A 117 -19.72 -14.38 20.27
C CYS A 117 -21.20 -14.40 20.72
N LYS A 118 -21.53 -14.89 21.93
CA LYS A 118 -22.87 -14.75 22.51
C LYS A 118 -23.33 -13.29 22.59
N ALA A 119 -22.42 -12.38 22.95
CA ALA A 119 -22.73 -10.95 23.04
C ALA A 119 -22.98 -10.31 21.66
N SER A 120 -22.17 -10.61 20.64
CA SER A 120 -22.32 -10.00 19.31
C SER A 120 -23.34 -10.70 18.40
N ASN A 121 -23.67 -11.97 18.68
CA ASN A 121 -24.41 -12.86 17.78
C ASN A 121 -23.79 -12.97 16.36
N ALA A 122 -22.48 -12.77 16.22
CA ALA A 122 -21.76 -12.89 14.95
C ALA A 122 -20.40 -13.57 15.13
N LEU A 123 -19.92 -14.26 14.09
CA LEU A 123 -18.71 -15.08 14.12
C LEU A 123 -18.00 -14.99 12.77
N THR A 124 -16.67 -14.88 12.79
CA THR A 124 -15.82 -15.30 11.67
C THR A 124 -14.73 -16.21 12.20
N VAL A 125 -14.51 -17.34 11.51
CA VAL A 125 -13.33 -18.20 11.68
C VAL A 125 -12.56 -18.13 10.38
N GLU A 126 -11.31 -17.68 10.46
CA GLU A 126 -10.40 -17.48 9.34
C GLU A 126 -9.16 -18.35 9.53
N ALA A 127 -8.69 -18.99 8.48
CA ALA A 127 -7.48 -19.80 8.50
C ALA A 127 -6.69 -19.72 7.18
N TYR A 128 -5.37 -19.85 7.32
CA TYR A 128 -4.49 -20.24 6.23
C TYR A 128 -4.09 -21.70 6.45
N VAL A 129 -4.41 -22.57 5.49
CA VAL A 129 -4.41 -24.02 5.67
C VAL A 129 -3.93 -24.76 4.42
N ARG A 130 -3.15 -25.83 4.63
CA ARG A 130 -2.87 -26.85 3.60
C ARG A 130 -3.43 -28.20 4.04
N VAL A 131 -4.27 -28.83 3.22
CA VAL A 131 -4.73 -30.21 3.46
C VAL A 131 -3.69 -31.22 2.98
N SER A 132 -3.49 -32.32 3.71
CA SER A 132 -2.60 -33.41 3.25
C SER A 132 -3.24 -34.36 2.25
N GLU A 133 -4.56 -34.55 2.33
CA GLU A 133 -5.37 -35.48 1.54
C GLU A 133 -6.72 -34.79 1.25
N ASP A 134 -7.29 -34.91 0.05
CA ASP A 134 -8.62 -34.34 -0.29
C ASP A 134 -9.79 -35.23 0.16
N ASN A 135 -9.53 -36.53 0.33
CA ASN A 135 -10.47 -37.59 0.64
C ASN A 135 -10.87 -37.70 2.14
N GLN A 136 -10.40 -36.79 3.00
CA GLN A 136 -10.61 -36.89 4.45
C GLN A 136 -12.07 -36.68 4.84
N ASN A 137 -12.60 -37.61 5.64
CA ASN A 137 -14.02 -37.66 5.95
C ASN A 137 -14.32 -37.69 7.46
N GLY A 138 -15.59 -37.47 7.81
CA GLY A 138 -16.07 -37.57 9.18
C GLY A 138 -17.38 -36.83 9.47
N PRO A 139 -17.53 -35.52 9.15
CA PRO A 139 -16.51 -34.60 8.61
C PRO A 139 -15.29 -34.46 9.53
N ALA A 140 -14.11 -34.28 8.93
CA ALA A 140 -12.82 -34.07 9.59
C ALA A 140 -12.76 -32.71 10.29
N ARG A 141 -12.18 -32.64 11.50
CA ARG A 141 -12.17 -31.44 12.36
C ARG A 141 -10.86 -30.67 12.26
N MET A 142 -10.79 -29.75 11.31
CA MET A 142 -9.66 -28.82 11.18
C MET A 142 -9.64 -27.82 12.36
N ILE A 143 -10.75 -27.10 12.58
CA ILE A 143 -10.94 -26.14 13.69
C ILE A 143 -12.34 -26.36 14.28
N THR A 144 -12.44 -26.54 15.60
CA THR A 144 -13.74 -26.83 16.23
C THR A 144 -13.89 -26.22 17.62
N LEU A 145 -15.12 -25.84 17.96
CA LEU A 145 -15.57 -25.50 19.31
C LEU A 145 -16.67 -26.50 19.69
N SER A 146 -16.27 -27.62 20.28
CA SER A 146 -17.10 -28.81 20.43
C SER A 146 -16.79 -29.61 21.69
N ARG A 147 -17.59 -30.67 21.91
CA ARG A 147 -17.46 -31.63 23.02
C ARG A 147 -17.36 -33.06 22.49
N ASP A 148 -18.13 -33.36 21.45
CA ASP A 148 -18.27 -34.70 20.87
C ASP A 148 -18.69 -34.60 19.40
N SER A 149 -18.61 -35.72 18.67
CA SER A 149 -18.89 -35.75 17.23
C SER A 149 -20.30 -35.26 16.84
N GLY A 150 -21.27 -35.35 17.76
CA GLY A 150 -22.63 -34.83 17.61
C GLY A 150 -22.77 -33.35 18.00
N THR A 151 -22.05 -32.89 19.02
CA THR A 151 -22.34 -31.64 19.74
C THR A 151 -21.21 -30.61 19.63
N ARG A 152 -21.54 -29.48 18.98
CA ARG A 152 -20.65 -28.34 18.73
C ARG A 152 -21.38 -27.01 18.83
N ASN A 153 -20.64 -25.94 19.12
CA ASN A 153 -21.06 -24.57 18.86
C ASN A 153 -20.67 -24.16 17.43
N PHE A 154 -19.46 -24.50 16.98
CA PHE A 154 -19.08 -24.40 15.55
C PHE A 154 -17.98 -25.39 15.16
N THR A 155 -17.82 -25.61 13.86
CA THR A 155 -16.71 -26.32 13.22
C THR A 155 -16.41 -25.70 11.86
N VAL A 156 -15.13 -25.57 11.52
CA VAL A 156 -14.63 -25.49 10.12
C VAL A 156 -13.80 -26.74 9.87
N GLY A 157 -13.94 -27.35 8.71
CA GLY A 157 -13.28 -28.60 8.39
C GLY A 157 -13.52 -29.07 6.96
N GLN A 158 -13.45 -30.38 6.78
CA GLN A 158 -13.48 -31.04 5.48
C GLN A 158 -14.45 -32.22 5.51
N THR A 159 -15.11 -32.49 4.39
CA THR A 159 -15.97 -33.66 4.20
C THR A 159 -15.71 -34.28 2.83
N TYR A 160 -16.06 -35.56 2.68
CA TYR A 160 -15.89 -36.30 1.43
C TYR A 160 -17.11 -37.18 1.15
N ASP A 161 -17.64 -37.12 -0.07
CA ASP A 161 -18.77 -37.96 -0.54
C ASP A 161 -18.43 -38.74 -1.83
N GLY A 162 -17.22 -38.53 -2.35
CA GLY A 162 -16.79 -38.82 -3.71
C GLY A 162 -15.86 -37.72 -4.22
N VAL A 163 -16.13 -36.47 -3.83
CA VAL A 163 -15.25 -35.31 -3.99
C VAL A 163 -14.92 -34.69 -2.62
N GLY A 164 -13.79 -33.99 -2.50
CA GLY A 164 -13.39 -33.27 -1.27
C GLY A 164 -14.01 -31.87 -1.20
N HIS A 165 -14.61 -31.53 -0.05
CA HIS A 165 -15.28 -30.23 0.16
C HIS A 165 -14.84 -29.56 1.46
N TRP A 166 -14.63 -28.24 1.39
CA TRP A 166 -14.54 -27.39 2.58
C TRP A 166 -15.93 -27.27 3.24
N MET A 167 -16.01 -27.40 4.55
CA MET A 167 -17.28 -27.53 5.28
C MET A 167 -17.31 -26.63 6.53
N GLY A 168 -18.40 -25.88 6.69
CA GLY A 168 -18.71 -25.09 7.88
C GLY A 168 -19.98 -25.58 8.57
N ARG A 169 -19.98 -25.56 9.92
CA ARG A 169 -21.15 -25.82 10.77
C ARG A 169 -21.18 -24.82 11.91
N VAL A 170 -22.35 -24.27 12.22
CA VAL A 170 -22.55 -23.36 13.36
C VAL A 170 -23.92 -23.58 14.00
N ARG A 171 -24.00 -23.53 15.33
CA ARG A 171 -25.23 -23.71 16.12
C ARG A 171 -25.99 -22.38 16.24
N THR A 172 -27.27 -22.36 15.86
CA THR A 172 -28.19 -21.22 16.09
C THR A 172 -29.66 -21.59 16.33
N GLY A 173 -30.10 -22.78 15.88
CA GLY A 173 -31.45 -23.30 16.14
C GLY A 173 -31.63 -23.83 17.56
N THR A 174 -32.89 -24.03 17.98
CA THR A 174 -33.28 -24.52 19.32
C THR A 174 -32.97 -25.99 19.57
N ASN A 175 -32.53 -26.75 18.56
CA ASN A 175 -32.06 -28.12 18.71
C ASN A 175 -30.69 -28.17 19.42
N ASN A 176 -30.55 -29.06 20.41
CA ASN A 176 -29.30 -29.23 21.18
C ASN A 176 -28.18 -29.95 20.40
N GLN A 177 -28.35 -30.14 19.09
CA GLN A 177 -27.38 -30.73 18.17
C GLN A 177 -26.95 -29.65 17.18
N GLY A 178 -25.69 -29.19 17.27
CA GLY A 178 -25.19 -28.06 16.48
C GLY A 178 -25.23 -28.34 14.98
N SER A 179 -26.19 -27.70 14.29
CA SER A 179 -26.63 -27.90 12.89
C SER A 179 -26.28 -29.26 12.25
N LEU A 180 -27.31 -30.10 12.10
CA LEU A 180 -27.21 -31.35 11.34
C LEU A 180 -26.80 -31.09 9.88
N ASN A 181 -27.22 -29.96 9.32
CA ASN A 181 -26.80 -29.52 7.99
C ASN A 181 -25.50 -28.71 8.10
N GLY A 182 -24.45 -29.15 7.40
CA GLY A 182 -23.31 -28.30 7.08
C GLY A 182 -23.66 -27.35 5.94
N PHE A 183 -22.75 -26.43 5.66
CA PHE A 183 -22.68 -25.74 4.38
C PHE A 183 -21.28 -25.97 3.81
N GLU A 184 -21.23 -26.37 2.55
CA GLU A 184 -20.05 -26.95 1.91
C GLU A 184 -19.69 -26.18 0.63
N SER A 185 -18.41 -26.16 0.27
CA SER A 185 -17.95 -25.58 -1.00
C SER A 185 -18.37 -26.46 -2.18
N PRO A 186 -18.49 -25.91 -3.40
CA PRO A 186 -18.56 -26.70 -4.62
C PRO A 186 -17.36 -27.65 -4.80
N ASP A 187 -17.54 -28.64 -5.68
CA ASP A 187 -16.54 -29.58 -6.18
C ASP A 187 -15.24 -28.86 -6.63
N GLY A 188 -14.08 -29.45 -6.35
CA GLY A 188 -12.78 -28.97 -6.83
C GLY A 188 -12.28 -27.65 -6.22
N VAL A 189 -13.01 -27.08 -5.26
CA VAL A 189 -12.60 -25.88 -4.49
C VAL A 189 -11.63 -26.24 -3.37
N LEU A 190 -11.72 -27.45 -2.83
CA LEU A 190 -10.70 -28.03 -1.95
C LEU A 190 -9.69 -28.79 -2.81
N GLN A 191 -8.40 -28.52 -2.63
CA GLN A 191 -7.34 -29.11 -3.44
C GLN A 191 -6.22 -29.64 -2.53
N GLU A 192 -5.80 -30.88 -2.77
CA GLU A 192 -4.73 -31.54 -2.02
C GLU A 192 -3.42 -30.74 -2.09
N ASN A 193 -2.70 -30.62 -0.97
CA ASN A 193 -1.40 -29.95 -0.84
C ASN A 193 -1.36 -28.45 -1.24
N ALA A 194 -2.46 -27.87 -1.73
CA ALA A 194 -2.61 -26.43 -1.93
C ALA A 194 -2.73 -25.68 -0.60
N LEU A 195 -2.20 -24.45 -0.53
CA LEU A 195 -2.43 -23.53 0.59
C LEU A 195 -3.66 -22.67 0.27
N HIS A 196 -4.73 -22.86 1.05
CA HIS A 196 -5.99 -22.14 0.92
C HIS A 196 -6.18 -21.09 2.03
N HIS A 197 -6.81 -19.96 1.68
CA HIS A 197 -7.36 -18.97 2.61
C HIS A 197 -8.84 -19.27 2.85
N VAL A 198 -9.18 -19.93 3.95
CA VAL A 198 -10.54 -20.40 4.26
C VAL A 198 -11.18 -19.51 5.31
N VAL A 199 -12.34 -18.91 5.00
CA VAL A 199 -13.06 -18.02 5.92
C VAL A 199 -14.53 -18.40 6.01
N MET A 200 -14.94 -18.89 7.19
CA MET A 200 -16.34 -19.08 7.56
C MET A 200 -16.86 -17.83 8.25
N VAL A 201 -17.91 -17.21 7.72
CA VAL A 201 -18.61 -16.07 8.32
C VAL A 201 -20.02 -16.48 8.72
N LYS A 202 -20.50 -16.01 9.87
CA LYS A 202 -21.91 -16.04 10.26
C LYS A 202 -22.35 -14.64 10.69
N ASP A 203 -23.41 -14.17 10.03
CA ASP A 203 -24.02 -12.86 10.16
C ASP A 203 -25.56 -13.01 10.17
N GLY A 204 -26.21 -12.60 11.27
CA GLY A 204 -27.65 -12.82 11.47
C GLY A 204 -28.05 -14.31 11.33
N THR A 205 -28.98 -14.59 10.41
CA THR A 205 -29.41 -15.97 10.05
C THR A 205 -28.57 -16.60 8.92
N THR A 206 -27.59 -15.88 8.38
CA THR A 206 -26.82 -16.30 7.20
C THR A 206 -25.41 -16.75 7.59
N ALA A 207 -24.97 -17.89 7.07
CA ALA A 207 -23.56 -18.24 6.99
C ALA A 207 -23.03 -18.10 5.56
N ARG A 208 -21.73 -17.84 5.45
CA ARG A 208 -20.99 -17.77 4.18
C ARG A 208 -19.67 -18.51 4.34
N LEU A 209 -19.24 -19.21 3.30
CA LEU A 209 -17.92 -19.82 3.20
C LEU A 209 -17.18 -19.17 2.06
N TYR A 210 -16.03 -18.57 2.36
CA TYR A 210 -15.08 -18.07 1.39
C TYR A 210 -13.87 -18.99 1.34
N VAL A 211 -13.33 -19.21 0.15
CA VAL A 211 -12.04 -19.88 -0.09
C VAL A 211 -11.29 -19.06 -1.13
N ASP A 212 -10.03 -18.75 -0.84
CA ASP A 212 -9.13 -17.96 -1.69
C ASP A 212 -9.73 -16.63 -2.15
N ARG A 213 -10.31 -15.93 -1.16
CA ARG A 213 -10.96 -14.63 -1.32
C ARG A 213 -12.17 -14.64 -2.26
N GLN A 214 -12.69 -15.81 -2.63
CA GLN A 214 -13.93 -15.97 -3.40
C GLN A 214 -15.05 -16.48 -2.49
N LEU A 215 -16.27 -16.00 -2.68
CA LEU A 215 -17.46 -16.53 -2.00
C LEU A 215 -17.86 -17.85 -2.66
N GLN A 216 -17.74 -18.95 -1.94
CA GLN A 216 -18.00 -20.31 -2.45
C GLN A 216 -19.39 -20.81 -2.09
N ALA A 217 -19.87 -20.53 -0.89
CA ALA A 217 -21.20 -20.92 -0.44
C ALA A 217 -21.87 -19.83 0.41
N THR A 218 -23.20 -19.74 0.32
CA THR A 218 -24.05 -18.94 1.21
C THR A 218 -25.22 -19.80 1.67
N PHE A 219 -25.49 -19.79 2.97
CA PHE A 219 -26.48 -20.66 3.61
C PHE A 219 -27.35 -19.85 4.57
N THR A 220 -28.64 -19.72 4.26
CA THR A 220 -29.61 -18.86 4.96
C THR A 220 -30.49 -19.60 5.98
N ASN A 221 -30.39 -20.93 6.04
CA ASN A 221 -31.29 -21.80 6.78
C ASN A 221 -30.65 -22.34 8.09
N LEU A 222 -29.90 -21.51 8.83
CA LEU A 222 -29.20 -21.93 10.06
C LEU A 222 -30.12 -22.35 11.24
N GLY A 223 -31.41 -22.05 11.14
CA GLY A 223 -32.44 -22.40 12.11
C GLY A 223 -32.62 -21.38 13.25
N GLY A 224 -33.84 -21.27 13.76
CA GLY A 224 -34.17 -20.28 14.80
C GLY A 224 -34.00 -18.83 14.32
N SER A 225 -33.68 -17.93 15.25
CA SER A 225 -33.42 -16.50 14.98
C SER A 225 -31.99 -16.21 14.52
N GLY A 226 -31.16 -17.22 14.29
CA GLY A 226 -29.72 -17.06 14.10
C GLY A 226 -28.97 -16.76 15.42
N SER A 227 -29.62 -16.68 16.59
CA SER A 227 -28.94 -16.31 17.83
C SER A 227 -27.95 -17.39 18.33
N PHE A 228 -26.88 -16.94 19.01
CA PHE A 228 -25.93 -17.82 19.72
C PHE A 228 -26.29 -18.03 21.21
N ALA A 229 -27.43 -17.54 21.69
CA ALA A 229 -27.83 -17.64 23.09
C ALA A 229 -27.83 -19.08 23.64
N ASN A 230 -28.09 -20.09 22.80
CA ASN A 230 -28.08 -21.50 23.17
C ASN A 230 -26.73 -22.22 22.97
N TRP A 231 -25.65 -21.50 22.66
CA TRP A 231 -24.30 -22.08 22.67
C TRP A 231 -23.99 -22.67 24.05
N ASP A 232 -23.38 -23.85 24.04
CA ASP A 232 -23.02 -24.58 25.25
C ASP A 232 -21.72 -23.98 25.82
N ASP A 233 -21.78 -23.52 27.07
CA ASP A 233 -20.68 -22.82 27.74
C ASP A 233 -19.57 -23.76 28.22
N SER A 234 -19.75 -25.10 28.14
CA SER A 234 -18.74 -26.09 28.52
C SER A 234 -17.80 -26.49 27.37
N MET A 235 -17.94 -25.91 26.18
CA MET A 235 -17.28 -26.39 24.96
C MET A 235 -15.78 -26.01 24.91
N GLU A 236 -14.92 -26.98 24.59
CA GLU A 236 -13.48 -26.76 24.37
C GLU A 236 -13.20 -26.36 22.93
N PHE A 237 -12.14 -25.57 22.73
CA PHE A 237 -11.65 -25.20 21.41
C PHE A 237 -10.47 -26.09 21.01
N ALA A 238 -10.45 -26.59 19.77
CA ALA A 238 -9.44 -27.53 19.31
C ALA A 238 -9.14 -27.48 17.80
N PHE A 239 -7.97 -28.02 17.45
CA PHE A 239 -7.47 -28.24 16.09
C PHE A 239 -7.14 -29.73 15.84
N GLY A 240 -7.34 -30.17 14.60
CA GLY A 240 -6.85 -31.46 14.06
C GLY A 240 -7.64 -32.72 14.43
N ASN A 241 -8.58 -32.65 15.37
CA ASN A 241 -9.48 -33.76 15.69
C ASN A 241 -10.73 -33.29 16.46
N GLU A 242 -11.68 -34.20 16.68
CA GLU A 242 -12.79 -34.01 17.61
C GLU A 242 -12.34 -34.17 19.06
N LEU A 243 -12.97 -33.48 20.01
CA LEU A 243 -12.62 -33.56 21.43
C LEU A 243 -12.76 -34.99 22.00
N SER A 244 -13.60 -35.83 21.38
CA SER A 244 -13.80 -37.25 21.70
C SER A 244 -12.78 -38.21 21.07
N TYR A 245 -11.65 -37.74 20.51
CA TYR A 245 -10.72 -38.58 19.74
C TYR A 245 -10.14 -39.81 20.45
N GLN A 246 -10.11 -39.87 21.79
CA GLN A 246 -9.68 -41.07 22.51
C GLN A 246 -10.73 -42.20 22.50
N THR A 247 -11.95 -41.92 22.04
CA THR A 247 -13.02 -42.92 21.89
C THR A 247 -13.05 -43.42 20.46
N ALA A 248 -12.76 -44.71 20.26
CA ALA A 248 -12.70 -45.34 18.94
C ALA A 248 -13.98 -45.09 18.13
N GLY A 249 -13.84 -44.66 16.87
CA GLY A 249 -14.98 -44.31 16.00
C GLY A 249 -15.70 -42.99 16.34
N GLN A 250 -15.25 -42.25 17.36
CA GLN A 250 -15.68 -40.87 17.65
C GLN A 250 -14.58 -39.84 17.34
N GLU A 251 -13.43 -40.30 16.85
CA GLU A 251 -12.41 -39.48 16.22
C GLU A 251 -12.89 -38.93 14.87
N ARG A 252 -12.35 -37.76 14.50
CA ARG A 252 -12.58 -37.04 13.25
C ARG A 252 -11.28 -36.35 12.84
N PRO A 253 -10.18 -37.12 12.66
CA PRO A 253 -8.86 -36.56 12.43
C PRO A 253 -8.86 -35.69 11.17
N TRP A 254 -8.08 -34.63 11.23
CA TRP A 254 -7.76 -33.80 10.08
C TRP A 254 -6.23 -33.69 9.99
N LEU A 255 -5.69 -34.05 8.84
CA LEU A 255 -4.28 -34.10 8.50
C LEU A 255 -3.96 -33.00 7.49
N GLY A 256 -2.89 -32.25 7.78
CA GLY A 256 -2.58 -31.01 7.10
C GLY A 256 -1.90 -30.00 8.02
N GLU A 257 -1.69 -28.80 7.50
CA GLU A 257 -0.94 -27.72 8.13
C GLU A 257 -1.83 -26.51 8.40
N LEU A 258 -1.81 -25.99 9.62
CA LEU A 258 -2.37 -24.69 9.97
C LEU A 258 -1.23 -23.67 10.05
N HIS A 259 -1.30 -22.64 9.19
CA HIS A 259 -0.32 -21.54 9.09
C HIS A 259 -0.83 -20.27 9.80
N MET A 260 -2.15 -20.10 9.89
CA MET A 260 -2.79 -19.10 10.74
C MET A 260 -4.19 -19.58 11.12
N VAL A 261 -4.65 -19.29 12.35
CA VAL A 261 -6.06 -19.38 12.72
C VAL A 261 -6.48 -18.15 13.52
N ALA A 262 -7.51 -17.44 13.06
CA ALA A 262 -8.15 -16.35 13.78
C ALA A 262 -9.63 -16.67 14.02
N VAL A 263 -10.11 -16.32 15.21
CA VAL A 263 -11.54 -16.34 15.56
C VAL A 263 -11.94 -14.93 15.94
N PHE A 264 -12.87 -14.34 15.19
CA PHE A 264 -13.49 -13.06 15.46
C PHE A 264 -14.91 -13.29 15.96
N CYS A 265 -15.31 -12.57 17.02
CA CYS A 265 -16.70 -12.54 17.45
C CYS A 265 -17.43 -11.32 16.85
N ARG A 266 -17.23 -11.12 15.55
CA ARG A 266 -17.99 -10.26 14.64
C ARG A 266 -18.03 -10.94 13.27
N ALA A 267 -18.92 -10.52 12.39
CA ALA A 267 -18.79 -10.85 10.98
C ALA A 267 -17.70 -9.97 10.35
N LEU A 268 -16.74 -10.57 9.67
CA LEU A 268 -15.94 -9.85 8.66
C LEU A 268 -16.81 -9.59 7.44
N THR A 269 -16.72 -8.37 6.89
CA THR A 269 -17.39 -8.00 5.65
C THR A 269 -16.73 -8.66 4.44
N ALA A 270 -17.45 -8.72 3.32
CA ALA A 270 -16.89 -9.19 2.05
C ALA A 270 -15.62 -8.39 1.66
N LYS A 271 -15.57 -7.08 1.91
CA LYS A 271 -14.39 -6.25 1.61
C LYS A 271 -13.16 -6.66 2.46
N GLU A 272 -13.37 -6.98 3.73
CA GLU A 272 -12.27 -7.37 4.64
C GLU A 272 -11.68 -8.75 4.29
N ILE A 273 -12.50 -9.67 3.77
CA ILE A 273 -12.08 -11.01 3.38
C ILE A 273 -11.50 -11.01 1.97
N GLN A 274 -12.23 -10.42 1.02
CA GLN A 274 -11.91 -10.49 -0.40
C GLN A 274 -10.87 -9.45 -0.82
N GLY A 275 -10.68 -8.40 -0.02
CA GLY A 275 -9.94 -7.21 -0.39
C GLY A 275 -10.67 -6.37 -1.46
N ASP A 276 -9.92 -5.46 -2.07
CA ASP A 276 -10.35 -4.50 -3.09
C ASP A 276 -10.57 -5.13 -4.49
N THR A 277 -11.08 -6.37 -4.55
CA THR A 277 -11.18 -7.16 -5.80
C THR A 277 -12.52 -7.85 -6.04
N ALA A 278 -13.18 -7.43 -7.12
CA ALA A 278 -14.19 -8.23 -7.81
C ALA A 278 -13.54 -9.34 -8.68
N VAL A 279 -14.30 -10.42 -8.84
CA VAL A 279 -14.01 -11.70 -9.53
C VAL A 279 -13.81 -11.50 -11.05
N GLN A 280 -12.95 -12.20 -11.81
CA GLN A 280 -11.66 -12.92 -11.67
C GLN A 280 -11.07 -13.01 -13.11
N PRO A 281 -9.74 -13.18 -13.36
CA PRO A 281 -9.21 -14.55 -13.54
C PRO A 281 -7.74 -14.78 -13.13
N GLY A 282 -7.45 -15.99 -12.63
CA GLY A 282 -6.16 -16.65 -12.92
C GLY A 282 -4.94 -16.28 -12.07
N ASN A 283 -5.11 -15.84 -10.82
CA ASN A 283 -4.00 -15.95 -9.86
C ASN A 283 -3.83 -17.43 -9.46
N VAL A 284 -2.81 -18.09 -10.00
CA VAL A 284 -2.36 -19.40 -9.52
C VAL A 284 -1.95 -19.27 -8.05
N ALA A 285 -2.39 -20.19 -7.18
CA ALA A 285 -1.89 -20.30 -5.81
C ALA A 285 -0.55 -21.04 -5.83
N VAL A 286 0.46 -20.53 -5.10
CA VAL A 286 1.86 -20.95 -5.30
C VAL A 286 2.49 -21.40 -3.99
N MET A 287 3.43 -22.34 -4.13
CA MET A 287 3.88 -23.19 -3.06
C MET A 287 5.24 -22.73 -2.52
N PRO A 288 5.35 -22.45 -1.21
CA PRO A 288 6.63 -22.47 -0.51
C PRO A 288 7.39 -23.75 -0.84
N LYS A 289 8.59 -23.61 -1.39
CA LYS A 289 9.59 -24.67 -1.48
C LYS A 289 10.50 -24.55 -0.25
N PRO A 290 10.31 -25.33 0.84
CA PRO A 290 11.06 -25.11 2.08
C PRO A 290 12.54 -25.50 1.93
N ASP A 291 12.81 -26.48 1.06
CA ASP A 291 14.12 -27.09 0.85
C ASP A 291 14.93 -26.47 -0.31
N GLU A 292 14.36 -25.53 -1.08
CA GLU A 292 15.10 -24.85 -2.14
C GLU A 292 15.86 -23.64 -1.56
N PRO A 293 17.20 -23.57 -1.71
CA PRO A 293 17.99 -22.51 -1.09
C PRO A 293 17.66 -21.13 -1.71
N ILE A 294 16.94 -20.30 -0.95
CA ILE A 294 16.50 -18.96 -1.34
C ILE A 294 17.72 -18.09 -1.71
N SER A 295 17.93 -17.84 -3.00
CA SER A 295 19.09 -17.11 -3.49
C SER A 295 19.07 -15.62 -3.11
N ASP A 296 20.24 -14.98 -3.12
CA ASP A 296 20.37 -13.52 -2.98
C ASP A 296 19.53 -12.76 -4.03
N LEU A 297 19.40 -13.31 -5.24
CA LEU A 297 18.58 -12.71 -6.30
C LEU A 297 17.08 -12.85 -5.98
N ARG A 298 16.66 -13.97 -5.38
CA ARG A 298 15.28 -14.20 -4.93
C ARG A 298 14.88 -13.24 -3.82
N GLN A 299 15.78 -13.02 -2.86
CA GLN A 299 15.58 -12.02 -1.79
C GLN A 299 15.49 -10.60 -2.37
N LYS A 300 16.39 -10.23 -3.30
CA LYS A 300 16.37 -8.92 -3.96
C LYS A 300 15.14 -8.74 -4.87
N ALA A 301 14.63 -9.81 -5.50
CA ALA A 301 13.37 -9.80 -6.22
C ALA A 301 12.18 -9.52 -5.29
N ALA A 302 12.13 -10.15 -4.11
CA ALA A 302 11.10 -9.89 -3.11
C ALA A 302 11.14 -8.43 -2.58
N VAL A 303 12.34 -7.89 -2.36
CA VAL A 303 12.53 -6.46 -2.01
C VAL A 303 12.06 -5.56 -3.14
N LEU A 304 12.47 -5.82 -4.39
CA LEU A 304 12.06 -5.05 -5.56
C LEU A 304 10.53 -5.07 -5.74
N TYR A 305 9.89 -6.23 -5.57
CA TYR A 305 8.44 -6.36 -5.61
C TYR A 305 7.76 -5.56 -4.50
N HIS A 306 8.22 -5.67 -3.25
CA HIS A 306 7.65 -4.93 -2.13
C HIS A 306 7.80 -3.41 -2.29
N ARG A 307 8.95 -2.93 -2.80
CA ARG A 307 9.24 -1.51 -3.03
C ARG A 307 8.34 -0.90 -4.09
N LEU A 308 8.12 -1.60 -5.21
CA LEU A 308 7.28 -1.13 -6.32
C LEU A 308 5.79 -1.40 -6.09
N GLY A 309 5.42 -2.59 -5.65
CA GLY A 309 4.03 -2.99 -5.42
C GLY A 309 3.43 -2.51 -4.10
N GLY A 310 4.21 -1.94 -3.19
CA GLY A 310 3.78 -1.52 -1.84
C GLY A 310 3.53 -2.68 -0.87
N THR A 311 2.92 -3.76 -1.35
CA THR A 311 2.65 -5.01 -0.62
C THR A 311 3.76 -6.05 -0.77
N ARG A 312 3.98 -6.86 0.26
CA ARG A 312 4.80 -8.07 0.17
C ARG A 312 4.03 -9.20 -0.52
N VAL A 313 4.76 -10.15 -1.09
CA VAL A 313 4.26 -11.48 -1.50
C VAL A 313 5.08 -12.55 -0.78
N PRO A 314 4.59 -13.80 -0.66
CA PRO A 314 5.40 -14.94 -0.22
C PRO A 314 6.69 -15.04 -1.06
N ILE A 315 7.79 -15.47 -0.44
CA ILE A 315 9.12 -15.52 -1.09
C ILE A 315 9.14 -16.48 -2.29
N ASP A 316 8.23 -17.45 -2.29
CA ASP A 316 7.97 -18.48 -3.28
C ASP A 316 7.02 -18.07 -4.43
N HIS A 317 6.33 -16.93 -4.34
CA HIS A 317 5.41 -16.45 -5.37
C HIS A 317 6.12 -16.35 -6.74
N PRO A 318 5.54 -16.78 -7.88
CA PRO A 318 6.31 -17.12 -9.07
C PRO A 318 6.65 -15.90 -9.92
N VAL A 319 5.99 -14.77 -9.65
CA VAL A 319 6.49 -13.46 -10.08
C VAL A 319 7.94 -13.25 -9.62
N LEU A 320 8.35 -13.85 -8.50
CA LEU A 320 9.71 -13.82 -8.00
C LEU A 320 10.62 -14.87 -8.66
N ASP A 321 10.11 -16.02 -9.14
CA ASP A 321 10.87 -16.91 -10.06
C ASP A 321 11.18 -16.16 -11.36
N GLU A 322 10.17 -15.50 -11.95
CA GLU A 322 10.31 -14.70 -13.16
C GLU A 322 11.28 -13.53 -12.97
N MET A 323 11.16 -12.80 -11.85
CA MET A 323 12.06 -11.70 -11.51
C MET A 323 13.48 -12.17 -11.22
N GLU A 324 13.66 -13.30 -10.52
CA GLU A 324 14.96 -13.90 -10.25
C GLU A 324 15.67 -14.33 -11.55
N ALA A 325 14.97 -15.02 -12.45
CA ALA A 325 15.51 -15.41 -13.76
C ALA A 325 15.92 -14.18 -14.60
N LEU A 326 15.10 -13.14 -14.61
CA LEU A 326 15.44 -11.86 -15.28
C LEU A 326 16.64 -11.18 -14.62
N MET A 327 16.75 -11.17 -13.30
CA MET A 327 17.88 -10.58 -12.56
C MET A 327 19.18 -11.38 -12.74
N ALA A 328 19.10 -12.72 -12.86
CA ALA A 328 20.22 -13.58 -13.22
C ALA A 328 20.71 -13.32 -14.66
N ALA A 329 19.79 -12.99 -15.58
CA ALA A 329 20.10 -12.50 -16.93
C ALA A 329 20.55 -11.01 -16.97
N ASN A 330 20.75 -10.37 -15.81
CA ASN A 330 21.08 -8.94 -15.65
C ASN A 330 19.98 -7.97 -16.17
N GLN A 331 18.76 -8.44 -16.36
CA GLN A 331 17.59 -7.69 -16.87
C GLN A 331 16.75 -7.09 -15.74
N TYR A 332 17.39 -6.42 -14.78
CA TYR A 332 16.74 -5.89 -13.56
C TYR A 332 15.50 -5.01 -13.84
N VAL A 333 15.50 -4.20 -14.90
CA VAL A 333 14.34 -3.35 -15.27
C VAL A 333 13.16 -4.19 -15.77
N GLU A 334 13.40 -5.33 -16.42
CA GLU A 334 12.33 -6.24 -16.81
C GLU A 334 11.76 -6.99 -15.60
N ALA A 335 12.58 -7.28 -14.58
CA ALA A 335 12.09 -7.75 -13.29
C ALA A 335 11.23 -6.67 -12.58
N ALA A 336 11.65 -5.40 -12.61
CA ALA A 336 10.85 -4.30 -12.07
C ALA A 336 9.45 -4.20 -12.72
N LYS A 337 9.33 -4.41 -14.03
CA LYS A 337 8.05 -4.44 -14.76
C LYS A 337 7.09 -5.53 -14.26
N LYS A 338 7.59 -6.65 -13.75
CA LYS A 338 6.75 -7.70 -13.15
C LYS A 338 6.06 -7.20 -11.88
N ALA A 339 6.73 -6.35 -11.10
CA ALA A 339 6.14 -5.71 -9.92
C ALA A 339 5.16 -4.58 -10.29
N THR A 340 5.48 -3.74 -11.28
CA THR A 340 4.59 -2.65 -11.73
C THR A 340 3.41 -3.11 -12.61
N ALA A 341 3.32 -4.41 -12.91
CA ALA A 341 2.11 -5.04 -13.42
C ALA A 341 1.04 -5.24 -12.33
N SER A 342 1.42 -5.22 -11.04
CA SER A 342 0.48 -5.31 -9.92
C SER A 342 -0.43 -4.07 -9.84
N VAL A 343 -1.72 -4.28 -9.54
CA VAL A 343 -2.65 -3.17 -9.29
C VAL A 343 -2.22 -2.31 -8.10
N ASN A 344 -1.48 -2.87 -7.15
CA ASN A 344 -1.02 -2.17 -5.94
C ASN A 344 0.06 -1.12 -6.24
N PHE A 345 0.80 -1.23 -7.35
CA PHE A 345 1.69 -0.15 -7.82
C PHE A 345 0.91 1.15 -8.04
N TYR A 346 -0.29 1.06 -8.62
CA TYR A 346 -1.16 2.22 -8.87
C TYR A 346 -2.02 2.61 -7.66
N ASN A 347 -2.55 1.62 -6.92
CA ASN A 347 -3.41 1.87 -5.76
C ASN A 347 -2.64 2.36 -4.52
N ILE A 348 -1.36 2.01 -4.38
CA ILE A 348 -0.49 2.38 -3.26
C ILE A 348 0.64 3.28 -3.75
N THR A 349 1.65 2.73 -4.43
CA THR A 349 2.94 3.42 -4.64
C THR A 349 2.85 4.74 -5.41
N VAL A 350 2.17 4.75 -6.56
CA VAL A 350 1.97 5.98 -7.37
C VAL A 350 0.96 6.92 -6.70
N ARG A 351 -0.05 6.36 -6.02
CA ARG A 351 -1.07 7.10 -5.28
C ARG A 351 -0.49 7.87 -4.09
N ASP A 352 0.43 7.25 -3.34
CA ASP A 352 1.13 7.86 -2.20
C ASP A 352 2.14 8.92 -2.66
N PHE A 353 2.95 8.61 -3.68
CA PHE A 353 3.82 9.58 -4.37
C PHE A 353 3.06 10.84 -4.78
N ALA A 354 1.86 10.68 -5.33
CA ALA A 354 1.00 11.79 -5.73
C ALA A 354 0.34 12.52 -4.54
N ALA A 355 -0.10 11.80 -3.50
CA ALA A 355 -0.70 12.38 -2.31
C ALA A 355 0.25 13.37 -1.61
N GLN A 356 1.56 13.07 -1.58
CA GLN A 356 2.57 13.96 -1.03
C GLN A 356 2.73 15.30 -1.77
N MET A 357 2.28 15.43 -3.03
CA MET A 357 2.34 16.69 -3.78
C MET A 357 0.99 17.43 -3.82
N ALA A 358 -0.07 16.83 -3.28
CA ALA A 358 -1.45 17.33 -3.42
C ALA A 358 -1.83 18.39 -2.37
N THR A 359 -1.09 18.51 -1.26
CA THR A 359 -1.47 19.31 -0.08
C THR A 359 -0.26 19.95 0.61
N ARG A 360 -0.48 21.01 1.40
CA ARG A 360 0.56 21.75 2.17
C ARG A 360 1.38 20.87 3.11
N ASP A 361 0.80 19.76 3.58
CA ASP A 361 1.36 18.90 4.63
C ASP A 361 2.30 17.80 4.09
N GLU A 362 2.55 17.77 2.77
CA GLU A 362 3.42 16.83 2.05
C GLU A 362 3.19 15.33 2.37
N THR A 363 1.96 15.00 2.77
CA THR A 363 1.64 13.75 3.46
C THR A 363 0.99 12.70 2.57
N MET A 364 1.48 11.45 2.68
CA MET A 364 0.84 10.28 2.06
C MET A 364 -0.59 10.05 2.59
N LYS A 365 -0.97 10.65 3.73
CA LYS A 365 -2.33 10.55 4.30
C LYS A 365 -3.37 11.44 3.62
N ALA A 366 -2.99 12.34 2.70
CA ALA A 366 -3.95 13.15 1.96
C ALA A 366 -4.95 12.25 1.20
N PRO A 367 -6.23 12.64 1.06
CA PRO A 367 -7.25 11.81 0.42
C PRO A 367 -6.97 11.60 -1.07
N LEU A 368 -7.58 10.58 -1.66
CA LEU A 368 -7.66 10.48 -3.11
C LEU A 368 -8.46 11.67 -3.64
N SER A 369 -7.97 12.31 -4.70
CA SER A 369 -8.53 13.53 -5.29
C SER A 369 -8.28 13.60 -6.80
N ASP A 370 -8.76 14.65 -7.46
CA ASP A 370 -8.55 14.90 -8.89
C ASP A 370 -7.06 15.07 -9.25
N PHE A 371 -6.27 15.72 -8.39
CA PHE A 371 -4.80 15.74 -8.44
C PHE A 371 -4.22 14.33 -8.47
N VAL A 372 -4.52 13.54 -7.43
CA VAL A 372 -3.92 12.22 -7.20
C VAL A 372 -4.33 11.23 -8.29
N ALA A 373 -5.61 11.23 -8.67
CA ALA A 373 -6.11 10.42 -9.79
C ALA A 373 -5.46 10.81 -11.13
N THR A 374 -5.14 12.09 -11.35
CA THR A 374 -4.48 12.54 -12.58
C THR A 374 -3.02 12.10 -12.65
N VAL A 375 -2.27 12.12 -11.53
CA VAL A 375 -0.90 11.57 -11.49
C VAL A 375 -0.91 10.04 -11.69
N VAL A 376 -1.82 9.32 -11.04
CA VAL A 376 -1.99 7.87 -11.24
C VAL A 376 -2.37 7.55 -12.69
N GLY A 377 -3.29 8.32 -13.27
CA GLY A 377 -3.74 8.19 -14.65
C GLY A 377 -2.62 8.39 -15.69
N VAL A 378 -1.88 9.50 -15.60
CA VAL A 378 -0.70 9.78 -16.45
C VAL A 378 0.34 8.67 -16.35
N THR A 379 0.62 8.22 -15.13
CA THR A 379 1.60 7.13 -14.89
C THR A 379 1.13 5.79 -15.46
N ARG A 380 -0.18 5.51 -15.43
CA ARG A 380 -0.76 4.28 -15.98
C ARG A 380 -0.79 4.29 -17.50
N ASP A 381 -1.27 5.37 -18.08
CA ASP A 381 -1.46 5.52 -19.53
C ASP A 381 -0.15 5.85 -20.27
N GLY A 382 0.96 5.92 -19.53
CA GLY A 382 2.32 6.08 -20.07
C GLY A 382 2.61 7.44 -20.67
N LEU A 383 1.84 8.46 -20.28
CA LEU A 383 1.90 9.81 -20.85
C LEU A 383 3.12 10.60 -20.34
N ASP A 384 3.50 11.62 -21.11
CA ASP A 384 4.57 12.55 -20.78
C ASP A 384 4.27 13.31 -19.47
N ALA A 385 5.12 13.14 -18.45
CA ALA A 385 4.90 13.74 -17.13
C ALA A 385 4.81 15.27 -17.15
N ARG A 386 5.35 15.97 -18.14
CA ARG A 386 5.24 17.43 -18.24
C ARG A 386 3.80 17.89 -18.41
N LEU A 387 2.93 17.03 -18.94
CA LEU A 387 1.49 17.26 -19.02
C LEU A 387 0.83 17.33 -17.64
N LEU A 388 1.45 16.83 -16.57
CA LEU A 388 0.95 17.03 -15.20
C LEU A 388 0.85 18.51 -14.84
N VAL A 389 1.76 19.35 -15.31
CA VAL A 389 1.76 20.79 -15.02
C VAL A 389 1.25 21.66 -16.18
N SER A 390 0.84 21.07 -17.31
CA SER A 390 0.52 21.82 -18.54
C SER A 390 -0.62 21.25 -19.40
N GLY A 391 -1.21 20.11 -19.01
CA GLY A 391 -2.19 19.39 -19.82
C GLY A 391 -3.64 19.82 -19.60
N ASP A 392 -4.41 19.94 -20.68
CA ASP A 392 -5.86 20.16 -20.62
C ASP A 392 -6.64 18.83 -20.49
N PHE A 393 -6.57 18.23 -19.30
CA PHE A 393 -7.34 17.04 -18.93
C PHE A 393 -7.35 16.81 -17.42
N TYR A 394 -8.21 15.90 -16.99
CA TYR A 394 -8.21 15.31 -15.65
C TYR A 394 -8.57 13.82 -15.73
N TYR A 395 -8.42 13.10 -14.63
CA TYR A 395 -8.87 11.71 -14.51
C TYR A 395 -10.01 11.55 -13.52
N LYS A 396 -10.98 10.71 -13.87
CA LYS A 396 -12.06 10.28 -12.98
C LYS A 396 -12.42 8.81 -13.21
N ALA A 397 -13.23 8.23 -12.35
CA ALA A 397 -13.70 6.86 -12.50
C ALA A 397 -14.68 6.72 -13.68
N ASP A 398 -14.49 5.67 -14.46
CA ASP A 398 -15.37 5.25 -15.54
C ASP A 398 -16.72 4.77 -14.97
N PRO A 399 -17.86 5.40 -15.35
CA PRO A 399 -19.17 5.04 -14.82
C PRO A 399 -19.62 3.60 -15.20
N THR A 400 -18.98 2.97 -16.19
CA THR A 400 -19.22 1.57 -16.55
C THR A 400 -18.42 0.58 -15.68
N LYS A 401 -17.45 1.08 -14.90
CA LYS A 401 -16.51 0.26 -14.10
C LYS A 401 -16.54 0.55 -12.59
N ALA A 402 -17.10 1.68 -12.16
CA ALA A 402 -17.19 2.07 -10.76
C ALA A 402 -18.50 2.81 -10.43
N ALA A 403 -19.24 2.28 -9.45
CA ALA A 403 -20.49 2.85 -8.93
C ALA A 403 -20.22 3.94 -7.89
N VAL A 404 -19.56 5.01 -8.31
CA VAL A 404 -19.29 6.22 -7.52
C VAL A 404 -20.18 7.38 -7.98
N PRO A 405 -20.37 8.44 -7.18
CA PRO A 405 -21.03 9.67 -7.64
C PRO A 405 -20.30 10.30 -8.84
N GLN A 406 -21.02 10.81 -9.85
CA GLN A 406 -20.47 11.16 -11.18
C GLN A 406 -20.73 12.59 -11.63
N ASN A 407 -21.44 13.40 -10.83
CA ASN A 407 -21.81 14.77 -11.21
C ASN A 407 -20.57 15.68 -11.13
N VAL A 408 -20.11 16.19 -12.28
CA VAL A 408 -18.88 17.00 -12.36
C VAL A 408 -18.95 18.26 -11.49
N VAL A 409 -20.13 18.88 -11.36
CA VAL A 409 -20.28 20.06 -10.50
C VAL A 409 -20.27 19.65 -9.02
N GLN A 410 -21.14 18.73 -8.62
CA GLN A 410 -21.40 18.43 -7.20
C GLN A 410 -20.33 17.52 -6.57
N ASP A 411 -19.89 16.47 -7.28
CA ASP A 411 -19.04 15.41 -6.74
C ASP A 411 -17.54 15.61 -7.01
N ILE A 412 -17.17 16.60 -7.83
CA ILE A 412 -15.79 16.86 -8.28
C ILE A 412 -15.37 18.33 -8.12
N LEU A 413 -16.23 19.31 -8.45
CA LEU A 413 -15.86 20.75 -8.40
C LEU A 413 -16.26 21.44 -7.09
N LEU A 414 -17.39 21.05 -6.48
CA LEU A 414 -17.86 21.52 -5.16
C LEU A 414 -17.42 20.64 -3.99
N SER A 415 -17.00 19.40 -4.26
CA SER A 415 -16.57 18.45 -3.24
C SER A 415 -15.59 17.44 -3.82
N ASN A 416 -14.96 16.64 -2.96
CA ASN A 416 -14.07 15.54 -3.34
C ASN A 416 -14.79 14.17 -3.36
N ARG A 417 -16.13 14.18 -3.30
CA ARG A 417 -16.97 13.00 -3.02
C ARG A 417 -16.79 11.86 -4.03
N HIS A 418 -16.55 12.17 -5.30
CA HIS A 418 -16.25 11.19 -6.34
C HIS A 418 -15.04 10.32 -5.96
N TYR A 419 -13.94 10.97 -5.55
CA TYR A 419 -12.65 10.35 -5.28
C TYR A 419 -12.62 9.68 -3.90
N GLU A 420 -13.27 10.27 -2.90
CA GLU A 420 -13.52 9.63 -1.59
C GLU A 420 -14.37 8.37 -1.72
N SER A 421 -15.40 8.38 -2.56
CA SER A 421 -16.19 7.18 -2.85
C SER A 421 -15.35 6.12 -3.58
N LEU A 422 -14.47 6.54 -4.49
CA LEU A 422 -13.57 5.63 -5.22
C LEU A 422 -12.59 4.91 -4.29
N ALA A 423 -12.01 5.64 -3.32
CA ALA A 423 -11.10 5.08 -2.32
C ALA A 423 -11.83 4.25 -1.25
N SER A 424 -12.94 4.75 -0.68
CA SER A 424 -13.67 4.05 0.38
C SER A 424 -14.31 2.75 -0.10
N GLN A 425 -14.82 2.70 -1.34
CA GLN A 425 -15.29 1.45 -1.96
C GLN A 425 -14.13 0.51 -2.37
N GLY A 426 -12.89 0.99 -2.43
CA GLY A 426 -11.72 0.16 -2.74
C GLY A 426 -11.58 -0.21 -4.21
N TYR A 427 -11.84 0.73 -5.12
CA TYR A 427 -11.68 0.43 -6.55
C TYR A 427 -10.21 0.42 -6.99
N SER A 428 -9.85 -0.53 -7.86
CA SER A 428 -8.53 -0.54 -8.50
C SER A 428 -8.39 0.64 -9.47
N LEU A 429 -7.61 1.65 -9.10
CA LEU A 429 -7.33 2.85 -9.89
C LEU A 429 -6.76 2.51 -11.26
N ALA A 430 -5.94 1.44 -11.32
CA ALA A 430 -5.43 0.86 -12.55
C ALA A 430 -6.56 0.50 -13.54
N ARG A 431 -7.67 -0.06 -13.05
CA ARG A 431 -8.78 -0.58 -13.89
C ARG A 431 -9.88 0.46 -14.15
N VAL A 432 -10.19 1.31 -13.18
CA VAL A 432 -11.39 2.17 -13.23
C VAL A 432 -11.16 3.59 -13.71
N LEU A 433 -9.95 4.16 -13.61
CA LEU A 433 -9.73 5.55 -14.03
C LEU A 433 -9.78 5.68 -15.56
N HIS A 434 -10.34 6.77 -16.06
CA HIS A 434 -10.23 7.19 -17.46
C HIS A 434 -9.89 8.67 -17.56
N ARG A 435 -9.20 9.03 -18.65
CA ARG A 435 -8.85 10.41 -18.97
C ARG A 435 -10.06 11.11 -19.59
N VAL A 436 -10.36 12.32 -19.10
CA VAL A 436 -11.34 13.22 -19.71
C VAL A 436 -10.58 14.40 -20.31
N ASN A 437 -10.72 14.62 -21.62
CA ASN A 437 -10.18 15.80 -22.29
C ASN A 437 -10.93 17.06 -21.85
N GLY A 438 -10.22 18.17 -21.66
CA GLY A 438 -10.81 19.39 -21.12
C GLY A 438 -10.88 19.35 -19.60
N GLN A 439 -10.28 20.33 -18.93
CA GLN A 439 -10.50 20.57 -17.51
C GLN A 439 -11.78 21.39 -17.30
N PRO A 440 -12.76 20.88 -16.54
CA PRO A 440 -13.96 21.64 -16.23
C PRO A 440 -13.70 22.60 -15.07
N ILE A 441 -14.36 23.75 -15.10
CA ILE A 441 -14.59 24.63 -13.96
C ILE A 441 -16.08 24.96 -13.89
N MET A 442 -16.61 25.35 -12.73
CA MET A 442 -17.99 25.85 -12.66
C MET A 442 -18.04 27.33 -13.08
N GLY A 443 -18.94 27.66 -14.01
CA GLY A 443 -19.19 29.03 -14.50
C GLY A 443 -20.19 29.81 -13.66
N ALA A 444 -20.56 31.00 -14.14
CA ALA A 444 -21.47 31.93 -13.44
C ALA A 444 -22.92 31.43 -13.30
N ASN A 445 -23.35 30.47 -14.12
CA ASN A 445 -24.68 29.86 -14.08
C ASN A 445 -24.74 28.58 -13.22
N GLY A 446 -23.68 28.25 -12.47
CA GLY A 446 -23.61 27.02 -11.68
C GLY A 446 -23.39 25.74 -12.49
N ALA A 447 -23.23 25.81 -13.81
CA ALA A 447 -22.92 24.66 -14.66
C ALA A 447 -21.40 24.49 -14.85
N ALA A 448 -20.97 23.28 -15.20
CA ALA A 448 -19.59 23.05 -15.66
C ALA A 448 -19.37 23.67 -17.05
N THR A 449 -18.22 24.31 -17.23
CA THR A 449 -17.71 24.92 -18.47
C THR A 449 -16.22 24.62 -18.59
N THR A 450 -15.63 24.80 -19.78
CA THR A 450 -14.17 24.67 -19.98
C THR A 450 -13.42 25.68 -19.11
N ASN A 451 -12.33 25.25 -18.47
CA ASN A 451 -11.36 26.14 -17.84
C ASN A 451 -10.63 26.98 -18.92
N PRO A 452 -10.62 28.32 -18.86
CA PRO A 452 -9.94 29.14 -19.87
C PRO A 452 -8.40 29.07 -19.85
N ASP A 453 -7.79 28.62 -18.75
CA ASP A 453 -6.33 28.51 -18.59
C ASP A 453 -5.95 27.19 -17.86
N PRO A 454 -6.06 26.03 -18.55
CA PRO A 454 -5.82 24.71 -17.96
C PRO A 454 -4.34 24.35 -17.90
N ALA A 455 -3.90 23.77 -16.78
CA ALA A 455 -2.50 23.50 -16.46
C ALA A 455 -2.34 22.20 -15.65
N GLY A 456 -3.11 21.17 -16.02
CA GLY A 456 -3.09 19.87 -15.34
C GLY A 456 -3.38 19.99 -13.85
N ILE A 457 -2.54 19.40 -13.02
CA ILE A 457 -2.73 19.35 -11.57
C ILE A 457 -2.50 20.70 -10.88
N LEU A 458 -1.86 21.69 -11.52
CA LEU A 458 -1.79 23.07 -11.01
C LEU A 458 -3.14 23.78 -11.00
N THR A 459 -4.12 23.25 -11.75
CA THR A 459 -5.51 23.74 -11.84
C THR A 459 -6.53 22.73 -11.32
N SER A 460 -6.04 21.66 -10.68
CA SER A 460 -6.89 20.73 -9.92
C SER A 460 -7.59 21.44 -8.76
N ARG A 461 -8.77 20.96 -8.38
CA ARG A 461 -9.48 21.43 -7.19
C ARG A 461 -8.61 21.24 -5.96
N ALA A 462 -7.98 20.07 -5.79
CA ALA A 462 -7.15 19.81 -4.62
C ALA A 462 -5.93 20.75 -4.49
N PHE A 463 -5.21 21.03 -5.58
CA PHE A 463 -4.05 21.95 -5.52
C PHE A 463 -4.48 23.40 -5.25
N LEU A 464 -5.60 23.84 -5.81
CA LEU A 464 -6.10 25.21 -5.60
C LEU A 464 -6.78 25.39 -4.23
N GLU A 465 -7.49 24.39 -3.74
CA GLU A 465 -7.95 24.30 -2.34
C GLU A 465 -6.76 24.38 -1.37
N ALA A 466 -5.73 23.56 -1.62
CA ALA A 466 -4.53 23.58 -0.81
C ALA A 466 -3.76 24.90 -0.91
N HIS A 467 -3.63 25.55 -2.07
CA HIS A 467 -2.64 26.62 -2.24
C HIS A 467 -3.20 28.01 -2.59
N ALA A 468 -4.36 28.10 -3.25
CA ALA A 468 -4.99 29.36 -3.66
C ALA A 468 -5.88 29.99 -2.59
N ASP A 469 -6.25 29.27 -1.52
CA ASP A 469 -6.98 29.83 -0.38
C ASP A 469 -6.25 31.04 0.23
N ALA A 470 -6.99 32.15 0.36
CA ALA A 470 -6.56 33.46 0.86
C ALA A 470 -5.27 34.01 0.20
N GLY A 471 -4.62 34.96 0.87
CA GLY A 471 -3.34 35.54 0.46
C GLY A 471 -3.37 36.21 -0.92
N THR A 472 -2.21 36.27 -1.58
CA THR A 472 -2.00 37.02 -2.83
C THR A 472 -1.40 36.13 -3.94
N ASN A 473 -1.82 34.86 -3.99
CA ASN A 473 -1.33 33.79 -4.88
C ASN A 473 0.19 33.49 -4.87
N ARG A 474 0.96 34.06 -3.92
CA ARG A 474 2.38 33.75 -3.68
C ARG A 474 2.64 32.27 -3.33
N ARG A 475 1.77 31.67 -2.51
CA ARG A 475 1.85 30.26 -2.10
C ARG A 475 1.80 29.29 -3.29
N LEU A 476 1.05 29.63 -4.34
CA LEU A 476 0.95 28.81 -5.56
C LEU A 476 2.28 28.75 -6.31
N VAL A 477 3.02 29.86 -6.36
CA VAL A 477 4.36 29.90 -6.95
C VAL A 477 5.33 29.02 -6.16
N GLU A 478 5.33 29.13 -4.83
CA GLU A 478 6.22 28.32 -3.98
C GLU A 478 5.93 26.83 -4.14
N PHE A 479 4.68 26.38 -3.97
CA PHE A 479 4.38 24.95 -4.07
C PHE A 479 4.52 24.42 -5.51
N ALA A 480 4.33 25.24 -6.55
CA ALA A 480 4.67 24.82 -7.91
C ALA A 480 6.19 24.59 -8.11
N PHE A 481 7.05 25.31 -7.37
CA PHE A 481 8.51 25.16 -7.41
C PHE A 481 9.01 24.05 -6.47
N ARG A 482 8.47 23.96 -5.26
CA ARG A 482 8.74 22.91 -4.26
C ARG A 482 8.30 21.53 -4.76
N GLU A 483 7.08 21.40 -5.29
CA GLU A 483 6.55 20.10 -5.71
C GLU A 483 7.16 19.63 -7.02
N PHE A 484 7.27 20.50 -8.03
CA PHE A 484 7.64 20.08 -9.38
C PHE A 484 9.09 20.36 -9.75
N LEU A 485 9.83 21.18 -9.00
CA LEU A 485 11.26 21.44 -9.23
C LEU A 485 12.16 21.00 -8.06
N CYS A 486 11.58 20.71 -6.88
CA CYS A 486 12.31 20.34 -5.66
C CYS A 486 13.28 21.43 -5.18
N VAL A 487 12.92 22.70 -5.39
CA VAL A 487 13.68 23.89 -4.97
C VAL A 487 12.72 24.83 -4.22
N PRO A 488 12.62 24.74 -2.88
CA PRO A 488 11.80 25.63 -2.07
C PRO A 488 12.45 27.01 -1.92
N ILE A 489 11.67 28.01 -1.49
CA ILE A 489 12.02 29.44 -1.54
C ILE A 489 13.37 29.78 -0.89
N GLU A 490 13.77 29.09 0.18
CA GLU A 490 15.03 29.32 0.89
C GLU A 490 16.26 28.98 0.05
N GLN A 491 16.10 28.21 -1.03
CA GLN A 491 17.17 27.88 -1.97
C GLN A 491 17.23 28.84 -3.17
N TRP A 492 16.10 29.44 -3.57
CA TRP A 492 16.04 30.32 -4.75
C TRP A 492 15.89 31.82 -4.45
N ALA A 493 15.80 32.20 -3.17
CA ALA A 493 15.90 33.58 -2.73
C ALA A 493 17.27 34.19 -3.09
N ASP A 494 17.26 35.22 -3.94
CA ASP A 494 18.48 35.89 -4.41
C ASP A 494 18.23 37.40 -4.57
N THR A 495 18.91 38.21 -3.75
CA THR A 495 18.72 39.67 -3.66
C THR A 495 19.31 40.46 -4.84
N SER A 496 20.02 39.78 -5.76
CA SER A 496 20.49 40.35 -7.03
C SER A 496 19.42 40.41 -8.12
N ASN A 497 18.26 39.77 -7.90
CA ASN A 497 17.10 39.90 -8.79
C ASN A 497 16.46 41.31 -8.70
N ALA A 498 15.68 41.69 -9.70
CA ALA A 498 15.09 43.02 -9.83
C ALA A 498 13.76 43.13 -9.06
N ASP A 499 13.64 44.12 -8.20
CA ASP A 499 12.47 44.39 -7.37
C ASP A 499 11.33 45.13 -8.09
N SER A 500 11.49 45.47 -9.37
CA SER A 500 10.48 46.15 -10.21
C SER A 500 9.16 45.38 -10.39
N MET A 501 9.16 44.08 -10.13
CA MET A 501 7.95 43.22 -10.15
C MET A 501 7.39 42.96 -8.75
N VAL A 502 8.01 43.44 -7.67
CA VAL A 502 7.56 43.21 -6.29
C VAL A 502 6.33 44.05 -6.01
N GLY A 503 5.31 43.40 -5.44
CA GLY A 503 4.01 43.98 -5.21
C GLY A 503 4.01 45.23 -4.32
N ARG A 504 2.95 46.03 -4.49
CA ARG A 504 2.61 47.17 -3.62
C ARG A 504 2.32 46.75 -2.18
N ASP A 505 1.89 45.50 -2.00
CA ASP A 505 1.50 44.87 -0.74
C ASP A 505 2.69 44.40 0.13
N VAL A 506 3.91 44.83 -0.20
CA VAL A 506 5.15 44.46 0.48
C VAL A 506 5.87 45.73 0.90
N ASP A 507 6.23 45.85 2.17
CA ASP A 507 6.96 46.99 2.72
C ASP A 507 8.37 47.11 2.11
N ARG A 508 8.82 48.35 1.84
CA ARG A 508 10.19 48.68 1.38
C ARG A 508 11.08 49.22 2.51
N TYR A 509 10.53 49.47 3.70
CA TYR A 509 11.21 49.94 4.90
C TYR A 509 10.82 49.11 6.15
N PRO A 510 10.90 47.76 6.13
CA PRO A 510 10.52 46.91 7.26
C PRO A 510 11.32 47.27 8.51
N GLY A 511 10.61 47.73 9.56
CA GLY A 511 11.22 48.25 10.78
C GLY A 511 11.98 49.58 10.59
N GLY A 512 11.60 50.38 9.59
CA GLY A 512 12.25 51.64 9.20
C GLY A 512 13.45 51.48 8.27
N SER A 513 13.82 50.27 7.85
CA SER A 513 15.09 50.00 7.15
C SER A 513 14.91 49.46 5.73
N ASN A 514 15.27 50.26 4.73
CA ASN A 514 15.35 49.79 3.34
C ASN A 514 16.52 48.81 3.12
N ALA A 515 17.62 48.94 3.87
CA ALA A 515 18.69 47.97 3.85
C ALA A 515 18.19 46.57 4.26
N LYS A 516 17.26 46.50 5.22
CA LYS A 516 16.58 45.26 5.61
C LYS A 516 15.72 44.68 4.48
N TYR A 517 14.93 45.51 3.79
CA TYR A 517 14.20 45.05 2.59
C TYR A 517 15.14 44.48 1.52
N GLN A 518 16.22 45.20 1.18
CA GLN A 518 17.18 44.78 0.14
C GLN A 518 17.96 43.52 0.52
N ALA A 519 18.26 43.30 1.81
CA ALA A 519 19.03 42.16 2.29
C ALA A 519 18.20 40.90 2.61
N GLU A 520 16.96 41.06 3.10
CA GLU A 520 16.12 39.94 3.57
C GLU A 520 14.91 39.71 2.66
N CYS A 521 13.98 40.67 2.59
CA CYS A 521 12.67 40.47 1.97
C CYS A 521 12.74 40.31 0.44
N LYS A 522 13.59 41.11 -0.21
CA LYS A 522 13.71 41.18 -1.66
C LYS A 522 14.07 39.86 -2.32
N GLY A 523 14.93 39.05 -1.69
CA GLY A 523 15.47 37.82 -2.28
C GLY A 523 14.36 36.84 -2.68
N CYS A 524 13.39 36.64 -1.79
CA CYS A 524 12.19 35.85 -2.02
C CYS A 524 11.24 36.54 -3.02
N HIS A 525 10.94 37.82 -2.78
CA HIS A 525 9.88 38.52 -3.49
C HIS A 525 10.18 38.81 -4.96
N ALA A 526 11.42 39.16 -5.32
CA ALA A 526 11.76 39.60 -6.68
C ALA A 526 11.48 38.53 -7.76
N GLY A 527 11.73 37.25 -7.45
CA GLY A 527 11.38 36.14 -8.33
C GLY A 527 9.90 35.76 -8.22
N MET A 528 9.37 35.64 -6.99
CA MET A 528 8.02 35.15 -6.74
C MET A 528 6.94 36.08 -7.29
N ASP A 529 7.06 37.37 -7.06
CA ASP A 529 6.07 38.36 -7.47
C ASP A 529 6.07 38.60 -8.99
N ALA A 530 7.18 38.28 -9.67
CA ALA A 530 7.29 38.28 -11.12
C ALA A 530 6.60 37.07 -11.79
N ILE A 531 6.38 35.99 -11.02
CA ILE A 531 5.74 34.74 -11.49
C ILE A 531 4.27 34.64 -11.04
N ARG A 532 3.88 35.23 -9.89
CA ARG A 532 2.50 35.20 -9.37
C ARG A 532 1.40 35.66 -10.35
N PRO A 533 1.61 36.57 -11.34
CA PRO A 533 0.58 36.93 -12.31
C PRO A 533 0.05 35.76 -13.14
N ALA A 534 0.83 34.69 -13.34
CA ALA A 534 0.36 33.47 -14.01
C ALA A 534 -0.90 32.88 -13.33
N PHE A 535 -0.96 32.94 -11.99
CA PHE A 535 -2.11 32.52 -11.20
C PHE A 535 -3.14 33.65 -10.99
N GLY A 536 -2.99 34.80 -11.66
CA GLY A 536 -3.74 36.03 -11.33
C GLY A 536 -5.24 35.93 -11.55
N GLN A 537 -5.70 35.12 -12.50
CA GLN A 537 -7.12 34.89 -12.79
C GLN A 537 -7.76 33.78 -11.92
N LEU A 538 -7.03 33.16 -10.99
CA LEU A 538 -7.50 32.04 -10.17
C LEU A 538 -7.73 32.43 -8.71
N ASP A 539 -8.81 31.90 -8.13
CA ASP A 539 -9.10 31.96 -6.71
C ASP A 539 -9.68 30.66 -6.18
N PHE A 540 -9.68 30.50 -4.85
CA PHE A 540 -10.43 29.45 -4.16
C PHE A 540 -11.19 30.06 -2.99
N GLU A 541 -12.52 30.07 -3.11
CA GLU A 541 -13.44 30.71 -2.16
C GLU A 541 -14.81 30.01 -2.28
N ASN A 542 -15.54 29.85 -1.17
CA ASN A 542 -16.80 29.11 -1.11
C ASN A 542 -16.64 27.64 -1.59
N ASN A 543 -15.59 26.97 -1.12
CA ASN A 543 -15.27 25.55 -1.37
C ASN A 543 -15.04 25.12 -2.84
N ARG A 544 -14.86 26.08 -3.75
CA ARG A 544 -14.69 25.87 -5.19
C ARG A 544 -13.52 26.68 -5.75
N VAL A 545 -13.00 26.20 -6.89
CA VAL A 545 -12.18 27.03 -7.78
C VAL A 545 -13.07 28.11 -8.41
N LYS A 546 -12.53 29.34 -8.47
CA LYS A 546 -13.09 30.48 -9.19
C LYS A 546 -12.07 30.94 -10.25
N HIS A 547 -12.56 31.30 -11.44
CA HIS A 547 -11.73 31.84 -12.52
C HIS A 547 -12.32 33.13 -13.08
N GLY A 548 -11.50 34.17 -13.19
CA GLY A 548 -11.96 35.52 -13.49
C GLY A 548 -12.63 35.68 -14.86
N LEU A 549 -12.20 34.94 -15.88
CA LEU A 549 -12.86 34.96 -17.19
C LEU A 549 -14.17 34.15 -17.24
N SER A 550 -14.47 33.35 -16.21
CA SER A 550 -15.63 32.44 -16.16
C SER A 550 -16.77 32.94 -15.26
N LEU A 551 -16.53 34.02 -14.51
CA LEU A 551 -17.43 34.58 -13.49
C LEU A 551 -17.59 36.10 -13.66
N ALA A 552 -18.73 36.64 -13.24
CA ALA A 552 -18.90 38.08 -13.10
C ALA A 552 -18.07 38.62 -11.92
N ASP A 553 -17.74 39.91 -11.93
CA ASP A 553 -17.21 40.59 -10.76
C ASP A 553 -18.27 40.61 -9.62
N GLY A 554 -17.79 40.72 -8.38
CA GLY A 554 -18.60 40.74 -7.16
C GLY A 554 -18.21 39.68 -6.12
N ASN A 555 -18.95 39.66 -5.01
CA ASN A 555 -18.64 38.88 -3.81
C ASN A 555 -19.58 37.69 -3.55
N GLY A 556 -20.46 37.35 -4.49
CA GLY A 556 -21.34 36.18 -4.40
C GLY A 556 -20.66 34.84 -4.71
N GLU A 557 -21.37 33.75 -4.41
CA GLU A 557 -20.93 32.37 -4.65
C GLU A 557 -20.53 32.09 -6.12
N ASN A 558 -21.29 32.67 -7.06
CA ASN A 558 -21.08 32.58 -8.51
C ASN A 558 -20.42 33.84 -9.13
N GLN A 559 -19.77 34.66 -8.30
CA GLN A 559 -18.97 35.82 -8.70
C GLN A 559 -17.53 35.67 -8.22
N MET A 560 -16.64 36.57 -8.62
CA MET A 560 -15.26 36.63 -8.16
C MET A 560 -14.79 38.08 -8.18
N LYS A 561 -14.38 38.63 -7.03
CA LYS A 561 -13.86 40.01 -6.92
C LYS A 561 -12.64 40.20 -7.81
N ARG A 562 -12.76 41.01 -8.86
CA ARG A 562 -11.75 41.07 -9.92
C ARG A 562 -11.76 42.37 -10.70
N ASN A 563 -10.58 42.72 -11.21
CA ASN A 563 -10.46 43.76 -12.22
C ASN A 563 -11.10 43.33 -13.58
N PRO A 564 -11.28 44.27 -14.54
CA PRO A 564 -11.87 43.96 -15.85
C PRO A 564 -11.11 42.88 -16.65
N ALA A 565 -9.79 42.75 -16.46
CA ALA A 565 -8.96 41.71 -17.07
C ALA A 565 -9.05 40.35 -16.36
N GLY A 566 -9.93 40.22 -15.36
CA GLY A 566 -10.18 38.98 -14.63
C GLY A 566 -9.19 38.67 -13.49
N ILE A 567 -8.27 39.57 -13.18
CA ILE A 567 -7.30 39.35 -12.08
C ILE A 567 -8.01 39.50 -10.73
N SER A 568 -7.85 38.53 -9.84
CA SER A 568 -8.40 38.61 -8.48
C SER A 568 -7.88 39.84 -7.75
N ASP A 569 -8.78 40.59 -7.12
CA ASP A 569 -8.45 41.82 -6.39
C ASP A 569 -7.44 41.56 -5.26
N LYS A 570 -7.37 40.33 -4.73
CA LYS A 570 -6.41 39.94 -3.68
C LYS A 570 -4.94 40.00 -4.12
N LEU A 571 -4.64 40.12 -5.42
CA LEU A 571 -3.28 40.42 -5.88
C LEU A 571 -2.92 41.93 -5.78
N ASN A 572 -3.89 42.79 -5.44
CA ASN A 572 -3.78 44.25 -5.42
C ASN A 572 -4.35 44.92 -4.15
N VAL A 573 -4.65 44.15 -3.10
CA VAL A 573 -4.94 44.67 -1.74
C VAL A 573 -3.69 45.32 -1.13
N ASN A 574 -3.85 46.09 -0.06
CA ASN A 574 -2.77 46.78 0.67
C ASN A 574 -1.87 47.61 -0.26
N ASN A 575 -2.47 48.24 -1.27
CA ASN A 575 -1.76 48.98 -2.32
C ASN A 575 -1.21 50.35 -1.87
N ASP A 576 -1.50 50.73 -0.64
CA ASP A 576 -1.02 51.87 0.12
C ASP A 576 0.31 51.61 0.84
N VAL A 577 0.70 50.35 1.05
CA VAL A 577 1.96 49.97 1.74
C VAL A 577 3.20 50.42 0.97
N PHE A 578 3.22 50.23 -0.35
CA PHE A 578 4.20 50.84 -1.24
C PHE A 578 3.57 51.13 -2.62
N PRO A 579 2.96 52.32 -2.84
CA PRO A 579 2.14 52.61 -4.02
C PRO A 579 2.86 52.45 -5.36
N ASP A 580 4.17 52.75 -5.42
CA ASP A 580 5.03 52.62 -6.61
C ASP A 580 5.46 51.17 -6.91
N GLY A 581 4.99 50.20 -6.11
CA GLY A 581 5.21 48.78 -6.34
C GLY A 581 4.40 48.22 -7.51
N TYR A 582 4.65 46.96 -7.87
CA TYR A 582 4.00 46.34 -9.02
C TYR A 582 2.50 46.09 -8.80
N ALA A 583 1.67 46.57 -9.73
CA ALA A 583 0.24 46.33 -9.79
C ALA A 583 -0.07 45.21 -10.80
N VAL A 584 -0.65 44.11 -10.32
CA VAL A 584 -0.93 42.94 -11.18
C VAL A 584 -2.21 43.18 -11.97
N ASN A 585 -2.08 43.58 -13.23
CA ASN A 585 -3.21 43.99 -14.08
C ASN A 585 -3.53 43.02 -15.22
N ASN A 586 -2.69 42.01 -15.45
CA ASN A 586 -2.87 40.94 -16.44
C ASN A 586 -2.18 39.66 -15.94
N THR A 587 -2.20 38.58 -16.73
CA THR A 587 -1.56 37.30 -16.37
C THR A 587 -0.12 37.16 -16.88
N ALA A 588 0.50 38.25 -17.36
CA ALA A 588 1.85 38.20 -17.92
C ALA A 588 2.90 38.08 -16.81
N TRP A 589 3.79 37.09 -16.97
CA TRP A 589 4.79 36.72 -15.98
C TRP A 589 6.18 36.65 -16.60
N ILE A 590 7.21 36.90 -15.79
CA ILE A 590 8.62 36.78 -16.17
C ILE A 590 9.41 36.06 -15.08
N ASN A 591 10.12 35.01 -15.47
CA ASN A 591 10.99 34.28 -14.57
C ASN A 591 12.34 35.00 -14.44
N GLN A 592 12.58 35.62 -13.29
CA GLN A 592 13.85 36.30 -13.01
C GLN A 592 14.99 35.34 -12.62
N LEU A 593 14.68 34.08 -12.30
CA LEU A 593 15.54 33.08 -11.65
C LEU A 593 16.53 32.42 -12.62
N ILE A 594 17.14 33.25 -13.46
CA ILE A 594 17.95 32.94 -14.64
C ILE A 594 19.40 33.44 -14.49
N ARG A 595 19.78 33.88 -13.28
CA ARG A 595 21.02 34.58 -12.97
C ARG A 595 21.55 34.21 -11.59
N GLY A 596 22.71 34.75 -11.21
CA GLY A 596 23.22 34.69 -9.83
C GLY A 596 23.30 33.27 -9.28
N SER A 597 22.82 33.08 -8.05
CA SER A 597 22.75 31.78 -7.41
C SER A 597 21.73 30.83 -8.04
N ASN A 598 20.74 31.34 -8.78
CA ASN A 598 19.64 30.52 -9.32
C ASN A 598 20.09 29.57 -10.46
N LEU A 599 21.16 29.91 -11.18
CA LEU A 599 21.66 29.17 -12.35
C LEU A 599 21.93 27.68 -12.09
N LYS A 600 22.42 27.32 -10.90
CA LYS A 600 22.79 25.94 -10.53
C LYS A 600 21.59 25.02 -10.27
N TYR A 601 20.41 25.57 -10.00
CA TYR A 601 19.23 24.78 -9.62
C TYR A 601 18.43 24.32 -10.84
N PHE A 602 17.95 25.27 -11.63
CA PHE A 602 16.77 25.04 -12.48
C PHE A 602 17.06 24.44 -13.87
N GLY A 603 18.12 24.91 -14.55
CA GLY A 603 18.39 24.56 -15.95
C GLY A 603 17.19 24.82 -16.86
N TRP A 604 16.72 26.07 -16.92
CA TRP A 604 15.56 26.47 -17.71
C TRP A 604 15.76 26.22 -19.21
N ARG A 605 14.70 25.82 -19.91
CA ARG A 605 14.68 25.62 -21.37
C ARG A 605 13.41 26.22 -21.96
N GLY A 606 13.49 26.73 -23.20
CA GLY A 606 12.36 27.38 -23.86
C GLY A 606 12.11 28.81 -23.36
N LYS A 607 10.84 29.21 -23.25
CA LYS A 607 10.45 30.57 -22.87
C LYS A 607 10.50 30.77 -21.36
N ILE A 608 11.23 31.79 -20.91
CA ILE A 608 11.32 32.24 -19.51
C ILE A 608 10.31 33.35 -19.15
N GLN A 609 9.36 33.63 -20.04
CA GLN A 609 8.27 34.59 -19.84
C GLN A 609 7.05 34.16 -20.64
N GLY A 610 5.87 34.53 -20.19
CA GLY A 610 4.61 34.11 -20.79
C GLY A 610 3.41 34.87 -20.25
N ALA A 611 2.22 34.32 -20.49
CA ALA A 611 0.98 34.78 -19.90
C ALA A 611 0.11 33.56 -19.53
N GLY A 612 -0.56 33.63 -18.39
CA GLY A 612 -1.36 32.52 -17.87
C GLY A 612 -0.54 31.35 -17.32
N LEU A 613 -1.25 30.45 -16.64
CA LEU A 613 -0.71 29.33 -15.90
C LEU A 613 -0.31 28.16 -16.80
N ASN A 614 -0.99 27.94 -17.92
CA ASN A 614 -0.57 26.94 -18.91
C ASN A 614 0.88 27.20 -19.40
N SER A 615 1.23 28.46 -19.66
CA SER A 615 2.58 28.80 -20.13
C SER A 615 3.63 28.74 -19.01
N LEU A 616 3.28 29.08 -17.76
CA LEU A 616 4.15 28.86 -16.60
C LEU A 616 4.42 27.37 -16.37
N GLY A 617 3.36 26.56 -16.36
CA GLY A 617 3.46 25.10 -16.26
C GLY A 617 4.30 24.49 -17.38
N THR A 618 4.17 25.01 -18.61
CA THR A 618 5.02 24.65 -19.74
C THR A 618 6.50 24.99 -19.49
N MET A 619 6.84 26.10 -18.84
CA MET A 619 8.22 26.41 -18.46
C MET A 619 8.73 25.48 -17.33
N ILE A 620 7.89 25.21 -16.32
CA ILE A 620 8.21 24.31 -15.20
C ILE A 620 8.57 22.91 -15.73
N GLY A 621 7.65 22.29 -16.49
CA GLY A 621 7.85 20.94 -17.05
C GLY A 621 9.03 20.83 -18.03
N ASN A 622 9.38 21.91 -18.73
CA ASN A 622 10.53 21.94 -19.62
C ASN A 622 11.87 22.25 -18.92
N SER A 623 11.92 22.55 -17.62
CA SER A 623 13.18 22.73 -16.90
C SER A 623 13.98 21.42 -16.76
N GLN A 624 15.28 21.49 -16.46
CA GLN A 624 16.03 20.29 -16.03
C GLN A 624 15.70 19.91 -14.58
N ALA A 625 15.32 20.88 -13.74
CA ALA A 625 14.90 20.62 -12.36
C ALA A 625 13.64 19.77 -12.27
N PHE A 626 12.70 19.86 -13.22
CA PHE A 626 11.53 18.98 -13.29
C PHE A 626 11.94 17.50 -13.36
N SER A 627 12.75 17.14 -14.35
CA SER A 627 13.28 15.79 -14.53
C SER A 627 14.03 15.30 -13.28
N ARG A 628 14.90 16.15 -12.71
CA ARG A 628 15.65 15.84 -11.48
C ARG A 628 14.73 15.66 -10.26
N CYS A 629 13.67 16.46 -10.15
CA CYS A 629 12.72 16.40 -9.04
C CYS A 629 11.84 15.16 -9.09
N MET A 630 11.34 14.79 -10.28
CA MET A 630 10.62 13.53 -10.45
C MET A 630 11.49 12.33 -10.06
N VAL A 631 12.76 12.30 -10.48
CA VAL A 631 13.71 11.24 -10.06
C VAL A 631 13.90 11.23 -8.55
N ARG A 632 14.08 12.39 -7.89
CA ARG A 632 14.21 12.49 -6.43
C ARG A 632 12.97 11.99 -5.70
N ARG A 633 11.78 12.45 -6.08
CA ARG A 633 10.51 12.07 -5.42
C ARG A 633 10.20 10.58 -5.61
N VAL A 634 10.47 10.01 -6.79
CA VAL A 634 10.39 8.56 -7.03
C VAL A 634 11.40 7.80 -6.16
N TYR A 635 12.64 8.29 -6.06
CA TYR A 635 13.66 7.70 -5.20
C TYR A 635 13.22 7.70 -3.73
N SER A 636 12.82 8.83 -3.17
CA SER A 636 12.38 8.91 -1.77
C SER A 636 11.12 8.06 -1.50
N SER A 637 10.19 8.01 -2.47
CA SER A 637 8.98 7.18 -2.40
C SER A 637 9.29 5.68 -2.35
N LEU A 638 10.27 5.20 -3.13
CA LEU A 638 10.66 3.78 -3.18
C LEU A 638 11.63 3.43 -2.07
N CYS A 639 12.75 4.13 -2.01
CA CYS A 639 13.92 3.81 -1.20
C CYS A 639 13.72 4.24 0.27
N LYS A 640 12.70 5.07 0.56
CA LYS A 640 12.27 5.56 1.89
C LYS A 640 13.33 6.41 2.63
N ARG A 641 14.18 7.09 1.87
CA ARG A 641 15.11 8.14 2.33
C ARG A 641 15.42 9.09 1.18
N GLU A 642 15.88 10.30 1.48
CA GLU A 642 16.43 11.20 0.48
C GLU A 642 17.72 10.66 -0.17
N PRO A 643 18.04 11.04 -1.42
CA PRO A 643 19.34 10.80 -2.03
C PRO A 643 20.46 11.56 -1.30
N THR A 644 21.60 10.91 -1.10
CA THR A 644 22.82 11.54 -0.56
C THR A 644 23.58 12.33 -1.62
N LEU A 645 24.56 13.15 -1.20
CA LEU A 645 25.44 13.89 -2.12
C LEU A 645 26.17 12.96 -3.12
N ASN A 646 26.59 11.77 -2.67
CA ASN A 646 27.27 10.78 -3.51
C ASN A 646 26.35 10.18 -4.59
N GLU A 647 25.03 10.25 -4.40
CA GLU A 647 24.02 9.76 -5.36
C GLU A 647 23.62 10.86 -6.36
N GLY A 648 24.17 12.07 -6.25
CA GLY A 648 23.85 13.21 -7.14
C GLY A 648 24.05 12.90 -8.63
N GLN A 649 25.11 12.20 -9.00
CA GLN A 649 25.35 11.80 -10.39
C GLN A 649 24.32 10.77 -10.89
N MET A 650 23.84 9.87 -10.03
CA MET A 650 22.77 8.93 -10.37
C MET A 650 21.46 9.67 -10.64
N ILE A 651 21.14 10.71 -9.86
CA ILE A 651 19.97 11.57 -10.12
C ILE A 651 20.09 12.28 -11.47
N LEU A 652 21.27 12.82 -11.82
CA LEU A 652 21.51 13.47 -13.12
C LEU A 652 21.36 12.49 -14.29
N THR A 653 22.05 11.35 -14.25
CA THR A 653 21.99 10.36 -15.33
C THR A 653 20.59 9.77 -15.49
N THR A 654 19.89 9.48 -14.39
CA THR A 654 18.52 8.96 -14.45
C THR A 654 17.52 10.03 -14.95
N ALA A 655 17.76 11.32 -14.68
CA ALA A 655 16.99 12.41 -15.28
C ALA A 655 17.21 12.50 -16.80
N ASP A 656 18.45 12.44 -17.28
CA ASP A 656 18.75 12.44 -18.71
C ASP A 656 18.18 11.20 -19.44
N GLU A 657 18.07 10.06 -18.75
CA GLU A 657 17.38 8.87 -19.26
C GLU A 657 15.85 9.04 -19.25
N PHE A 658 15.27 9.66 -18.22
CA PHE A 658 13.82 9.94 -18.12
C PHE A 658 13.31 10.82 -19.27
N GLU A 659 14.06 11.85 -19.63
CA GLU A 659 13.73 12.72 -20.78
C GLU A 659 13.77 11.95 -22.11
N LYS A 660 14.74 11.04 -22.28
CA LYS A 660 14.86 10.17 -23.47
C LYS A 660 13.74 9.12 -23.54
N ASN A 661 13.20 8.70 -22.39
CA ASN A 661 12.04 7.81 -22.29
C ASN A 661 10.72 8.59 -22.22
N ASN A 662 10.63 9.71 -22.95
CA ASN A 662 9.44 10.55 -23.12
C ASN A 662 8.77 10.99 -21.79
N TYR A 663 9.57 11.21 -20.73
CA TYR A 663 9.07 11.58 -19.40
C TYR A 663 8.07 10.57 -18.82
N ASN A 664 8.18 9.28 -19.16
CA ASN A 664 7.27 8.24 -18.71
C ASN A 664 7.51 7.88 -17.22
N LEU A 665 6.57 8.22 -16.34
CA LEU A 665 6.72 7.98 -14.89
C LEU A 665 6.80 6.50 -14.52
N LYS A 666 6.09 5.60 -15.22
CA LYS A 666 6.14 4.16 -14.92
C LYS A 666 7.54 3.59 -15.14
N TRP A 667 8.14 3.91 -16.29
CA TRP A 667 9.54 3.60 -16.58
C TRP A 667 10.49 4.18 -15.51
N LEU A 668 10.21 5.40 -15.01
CA LEU A 668 11.05 6.02 -13.98
C LEU A 668 10.99 5.27 -12.65
N PHE A 669 9.82 4.83 -12.20
CA PHE A 669 9.69 3.95 -11.03
C PHE A 669 10.49 2.65 -11.23
N GLU A 670 10.35 2.00 -12.38
CA GLU A 670 11.07 0.76 -12.72
C GLU A 670 12.60 0.97 -12.74
N ARG A 671 13.06 2.09 -13.30
CA ARG A 671 14.48 2.43 -13.44
C ARG A 671 15.16 2.83 -12.12
N VAL A 672 14.42 3.49 -11.22
CA VAL A 672 14.94 3.91 -9.90
C VAL A 672 14.91 2.76 -8.90
N ALA A 673 13.91 1.89 -8.94
CA ALA A 673 13.80 0.76 -8.01
C ALA A 673 14.97 -0.23 -8.09
N VAL A 674 15.61 -0.34 -9.26
CA VAL A 674 16.76 -1.23 -9.51
C VAL A 674 18.12 -0.61 -9.14
N GLN A 675 18.16 0.63 -8.64
CA GLN A 675 19.39 1.21 -8.12
C GLN A 675 19.81 0.48 -6.83
N GLY A 676 21.10 0.16 -6.68
CA GLY A 676 21.58 -0.71 -5.59
C GLY A 676 21.21 -0.23 -4.17
N ALA A 677 21.17 1.09 -3.96
CA ALA A 677 20.76 1.73 -2.72
C ALA A 677 19.27 1.50 -2.33
N CYS A 678 18.45 1.03 -3.28
CA CYS A 678 17.02 0.78 -3.11
C CYS A 678 16.70 -0.73 -3.07
N LEU A 679 17.55 -1.55 -3.70
CA LEU A 679 17.54 -3.02 -3.60
C LEU A 679 18.14 -3.56 -2.30
N GLY A 680 18.95 -2.76 -1.58
CA GLY A 680 19.58 -3.17 -0.32
C GLY A 680 20.90 -3.94 -0.52
N ASN A 681 21.80 -3.40 -1.36
CA ASN A 681 23.21 -3.79 -1.40
C ASN A 681 24.03 -3.01 -0.35
#